data_AF-A0A8T0GAP3-F1
#
_entry.id   AF-A0A8T0GAP3-F1
#
_cell.length_a   1.000
_cell.length_b   1.000
_cell.length_c   1.000
_cell.angle_alpha   90.00
_cell.angle_beta   90.00
_cell.angle_gamma   90.00
#
_symmetry.space_group_name_H-M   'P 1'
#
loop_
_entity.id
_entity.type
_entity.pdbx_description
1 polymer ?
#
loop_
_entity_poly.entity_id
_entity_poly.type
_entity_poly.pdbx_seq_one_letter_code
_entity_poly.pdbx_strand_id
1 'polypeptide(L)'
;MANQGSNNSHEGSDHEETISLMTPPSSLSTDRRDDKVLQEVQEKLKKQLLERKNEIEDRIYEQKRQLVRATKDREEAGVQLYDLQCNLSGLHASLNKTTIALTAAAQAHKKAREELDKNQKHWDLRSDEHKKLTQKTNETRQELDNITNTVKNVKQFNEKIRGDVALNRRATYATEEGVTAIEVLKMKQDVAIDECQERIKQISDKVAMAKAQLEAQKRESKISNLALREADIEMGSIHYEKRQLTFQWNSTLVVLVRCDRAIKILRIAMHQQAESKLGIMTEKKRYIKDTARVTKMNDRSKFMLLKIDSSMKETQKYIDFVKPRRIKILQQYAKVLGKVEKIQGHIELIAEDILKMEAEIKEINKQYRRETSKIHELENKILSGLLEQVILEEKGAEATAANIRELRKLVKDEDSMATDLNHELSRIRCDILAVQAYNQDVASALKAVNDNVASKYNLISKFDAEIKQKEREVDIKTKEIIRLTRKYEQLTANFDDSASSPWEAMMHSLKIEINQKMKESNESQKRWLSLQTSLVVLQNEVNSLSEKAQRAAYDQGVLTQRKYRVDMQYNMLVKAIKDLNIGIGQKRNLITRLNDLIGKNKTLETSLLDITENMQIQHYLALKDLAADTMELQSQLDNSIAEKDHASKHLDELEHHVMLWRYKVSFEIETQGVCYRKGIQGPTGFEAGLARAAGDLKKAIRDTDKSVVECDKRLIELEEQKNNLNDKIPILNDKLSTVLVQQEDCKERLRIIVNARSRAFLATAMYQRLVKKHEDFKNNKWKGVVVKKSINEDLTDAKTRGTTLIEVINELSEQLPLMQQKLDSLIIQIELALKSPQ
;
A
#
# COMPACT_ATOMS: atom_id res chain seq x y z
N MET A 1 -28.87 118.86 45.83
CA MET A 1 -27.98 120.00 45.46
C MET A 1 -27.63 120.75 46.74
N ALA A 2 -26.45 121.36 46.81
CA ALA A 2 -26.03 122.18 47.93
C ALA A 2 -26.34 123.66 47.69
N ASN A 3 -26.49 124.46 48.75
CA ASN A 3 -25.55 125.58 48.95
C ASN A 3 -25.45 126.01 50.43
N GLN A 4 -24.48 126.88 50.71
CA GLN A 4 -24.15 127.54 51.99
C GLN A 4 -25.08 128.76 52.27
N GLY A 5 -25.14 129.43 53.43
CA GLY A 5 -24.56 129.19 54.77
C GLY A 5 -24.39 130.48 55.63
N SER A 6 -24.27 130.35 56.97
CA SER A 6 -23.64 131.28 57.96
C SER A 6 -24.34 132.56 58.52
N ASN A 7 -24.35 132.66 59.88
CA ASN A 7 -24.22 133.83 60.82
C ASN A 7 -25.28 134.99 60.79
N ASN A 8 -25.43 135.91 61.78
CA ASN A 8 -24.62 136.28 62.99
C ASN A 8 -25.40 136.91 64.21
N SER A 9 -24.70 137.08 65.34
CA SER A 9 -24.83 137.91 66.59
C SER A 9 -25.91 139.00 66.91
N HIS A 10 -26.58 138.86 68.10
CA HIS A 10 -26.61 139.67 69.39
C HIS A 10 -26.86 141.23 69.54
N GLU A 11 -27.22 141.65 70.81
CA GLU A 11 -27.30 143.01 71.48
C GLU A 11 -28.50 143.98 71.17
N GLY A 12 -28.97 144.97 72.00
CA GLY A 12 -28.73 145.47 73.40
C GLY A 12 -29.50 146.81 73.79
N SER A 13 -29.43 147.36 75.05
CA SER A 13 -29.93 148.69 75.64
C SER A 13 -31.44 148.93 76.05
N ASP A 14 -31.98 149.89 76.88
CA ASP A 14 -31.57 150.83 78.01
C ASP A 14 -32.80 151.47 78.84
N HIS A 15 -32.74 152.67 79.50
CA HIS A 15 -33.57 153.12 80.70
C HIS A 15 -33.98 154.66 80.94
N GLU A 16 -34.70 155.03 82.07
CA GLU A 16 -35.32 156.37 82.47
C GLU A 16 -35.51 156.74 84.05
N GLU A 17 -35.55 158.06 84.49
CA GLU A 17 -36.20 158.91 85.63
C GLU A 17 -36.01 158.94 87.26
N THR A 18 -36.73 159.80 88.11
CA THR A 18 -36.35 160.44 89.51
C THR A 18 -37.41 161.03 90.64
N ILE A 19 -37.06 161.43 91.96
CA ILE A 19 -37.61 162.50 93.02
C ILE A 19 -38.00 162.32 94.63
N SER A 20 -38.58 163.29 95.50
CA SER A 20 -38.33 163.65 97.04
C SER A 20 -39.36 164.48 98.04
N LEU A 21 -39.26 164.64 99.47
CA LEU A 21 -39.88 165.70 100.51
C LEU A 21 -39.72 165.67 102.19
N MET A 22 -40.33 166.55 103.14
CA MET A 22 -40.04 166.82 104.69
C MET A 22 -41.04 167.61 105.78
N THR A 23 -40.82 167.76 107.19
CA THR A 23 -41.12 168.91 108.28
C THR A 23 -41.41 168.83 109.95
N PRO A 24 -42.26 169.59 110.83
CA PRO A 24 -42.10 170.11 112.33
C PRO A 24 -43.23 169.87 113.53
N PRO A 25 -43.57 170.55 114.78
CA PRO A 25 -43.14 171.56 115.93
C PRO A 25 -43.57 171.36 117.55
N SER A 26 -43.62 172.35 118.58
CA SER A 26 -43.92 172.21 120.15
C SER A 26 -44.36 173.44 121.20
N SER A 27 -44.48 173.38 122.62
CA SER A 27 -45.04 174.42 123.70
C SER A 27 -44.75 174.39 125.35
N LEU A 28 -45.32 175.25 126.34
CA LEU A 28 -44.92 175.52 127.87
C LEU A 28 -45.82 176.35 129.02
N SER A 29 -45.74 176.23 130.43
CA SER A 29 -45.86 177.27 131.64
C SER A 29 -46.19 176.91 133.23
N THR A 30 -46.22 177.86 134.27
CA THR A 30 -46.00 177.77 135.83
C THR A 30 -46.82 178.77 136.84
N ASP A 31 -46.81 179.02 138.23
CA ASP A 31 -46.22 178.70 139.65
C ASP A 31 -47.01 179.32 140.96
N ARG A 32 -46.78 178.86 142.27
CA ARG A 32 -46.73 179.54 143.68
C ARG A 32 -47.79 179.62 144.90
N ARG A 33 -47.37 179.19 146.14
CA ARG A 33 -47.56 179.65 147.61
C ARG A 33 -48.78 179.42 148.59
N ASP A 34 -48.44 179.56 149.90
CA ASP A 34 -49.17 179.53 151.22
C ASP A 34 -50.02 178.29 151.61
N ASP A 35 -50.12 177.80 152.86
CA ASP A 35 -49.42 178.08 154.14
C ASP A 35 -48.93 176.72 154.74
N LYS A 36 -48.02 176.70 155.72
CA LYS A 36 -47.09 175.58 156.03
C LYS A 36 -47.66 174.14 156.06
N VAL A 37 -48.89 173.94 156.55
CA VAL A 37 -49.55 172.61 156.61
C VAL A 37 -50.01 172.11 155.22
N LEU A 38 -50.31 173.04 154.30
CA LEU A 38 -50.80 172.74 152.96
C LEU A 38 -49.68 172.21 152.03
N GLN A 39 -48.43 172.59 152.29
CA GLN A 39 -47.28 172.18 151.46
C GLN A 39 -47.07 170.66 151.45
N GLU A 40 -47.20 169.99 152.61
CA GLU A 40 -47.04 168.53 152.71
C GLU A 40 -48.14 167.75 151.95
N VAL A 41 -49.33 168.34 151.83
CA VAL A 41 -50.45 167.77 151.06
C VAL A 41 -50.23 168.01 149.56
N GLN A 42 -49.82 169.22 149.19
CA GLN A 42 -49.52 169.57 147.79
C GLN A 42 -48.34 168.77 147.21
N GLU A 43 -47.26 168.52 147.97
CA GLU A 43 -46.15 167.68 147.49
C GLU A 43 -46.55 166.22 147.27
N LYS A 44 -47.38 165.65 148.14
CA LYS A 44 -47.91 164.28 147.97
C LYS A 44 -48.78 164.17 146.71
N LEU A 45 -49.66 165.14 146.48
CA LEU A 45 -50.48 165.21 145.26
C LEU A 45 -49.61 165.40 144.00
N LYS A 46 -48.59 166.27 144.07
CA LYS A 46 -47.67 166.55 142.95
C LYS A 46 -46.83 165.32 142.57
N LYS A 47 -46.41 164.49 143.53
CA LYS A 47 -45.77 163.20 143.25
C LYS A 47 -46.68 162.24 142.50
N GLN A 48 -47.91 162.02 142.99
CA GLN A 48 -48.87 161.12 142.33
C GLN A 48 -49.20 161.56 140.90
N LEU A 49 -49.30 162.87 140.64
CA LEU A 49 -49.50 163.40 139.28
C LEU A 49 -48.29 163.25 138.37
N LEU A 50 -47.05 163.35 138.90
CA LEU A 50 -45.83 163.09 138.14
C LEU A 50 -45.65 161.61 137.81
N GLU A 51 -45.92 160.71 138.77
CA GLU A 51 -45.91 159.26 138.54
C GLU A 51 -46.93 158.90 137.45
N ARG A 52 -48.17 159.42 137.54
CA ARG A 52 -49.20 159.24 136.49
C ARG A 52 -48.83 159.83 135.13
N LYS A 53 -48.08 160.92 135.07
CA LYS A 53 -47.58 161.47 133.80
C LYS A 53 -46.58 160.51 133.16
N ASN A 54 -45.61 160.04 133.93
CA ASN A 54 -44.57 159.13 133.45
C ASN A 54 -45.17 157.79 132.99
N GLU A 55 -46.12 157.21 133.75
CA GLU A 55 -46.88 156.00 133.34
C GLU A 55 -47.54 156.14 131.96
N ILE A 56 -47.99 157.34 131.60
CA ILE A 56 -48.66 157.62 130.31
C ILE A 56 -47.64 157.84 129.20
N GLU A 57 -46.55 158.57 129.48
CA GLU A 57 -45.48 158.79 128.50
C GLU A 57 -44.76 157.49 128.13
N ASP A 58 -44.48 156.60 129.09
CA ASP A 58 -43.91 155.27 128.83
C ASP A 58 -44.83 154.42 127.95
N ARG A 59 -46.14 154.37 128.23
CA ARG A 59 -47.14 153.68 127.39
C ARG A 59 -47.18 154.24 125.96
N ILE A 60 -47.03 155.55 125.78
CA ILE A 60 -46.96 156.19 124.47
C ILE A 60 -45.69 155.76 123.72
N TYR A 61 -44.55 155.60 124.39
CA TYR A 61 -43.34 155.07 123.78
C TYR A 61 -43.45 153.58 123.42
N GLU A 62 -44.07 152.76 124.27
CA GLU A 62 -44.33 151.35 123.95
C GLU A 62 -45.26 151.18 122.75
N GLN A 63 -46.38 151.90 122.70
CA GLN A 63 -47.32 151.85 121.57
C GLN A 63 -46.66 152.32 120.26
N LYS A 64 -45.83 153.38 120.29
CA LYS A 64 -45.04 153.81 119.13
C LYS A 64 -44.06 152.72 118.66
N ARG A 65 -43.40 152.01 119.59
CA ARG A 65 -42.52 150.87 119.25
C ARG A 65 -43.28 149.68 118.66
N GLN A 66 -44.48 149.39 119.13
CA GLN A 66 -45.33 148.33 118.56
C GLN A 66 -45.77 148.67 117.13
N LEU A 67 -46.19 149.91 116.89
CA LEU A 67 -46.66 150.36 115.57
C LEU A 67 -45.55 150.28 114.50
N VAL A 68 -44.32 150.70 114.84
CA VAL A 68 -43.15 150.62 113.93
C VAL A 68 -42.74 149.18 113.60
N ARG A 69 -42.97 148.21 114.51
CA ARG A 69 -42.79 146.78 114.20
C ARG A 69 -43.86 146.32 113.21
N ALA A 70 -45.13 146.55 113.50
CA ALA A 70 -46.24 146.12 112.66
C ALA A 70 -46.17 146.67 111.22
N THR A 71 -45.66 147.89 111.01
CA THR A 71 -45.42 148.41 109.65
C THR A 71 -44.31 147.67 108.91
N LYS A 72 -43.20 147.36 109.60
CA LYS A 72 -42.06 146.62 109.04
C LYS A 72 -42.41 145.17 108.73
N ASP A 73 -43.12 144.50 109.64
CA ASP A 73 -43.58 143.12 109.47
C ASP A 73 -44.52 142.98 108.25
N ARG A 74 -45.37 144.00 108.02
CA ARG A 74 -46.25 144.10 106.84
C ARG A 74 -45.47 144.31 105.54
N GLU A 75 -44.40 145.08 105.57
CA GLU A 75 -43.54 145.33 104.40
C GLU A 75 -42.70 144.11 104.03
N GLU A 76 -42.13 143.41 105.02
CA GLU A 76 -41.42 142.14 104.80
C GLU A 76 -42.35 141.05 104.25
N ALA A 77 -43.58 140.94 104.76
CA ALA A 77 -44.58 140.04 104.20
C ALA A 77 -44.97 140.41 102.76
N GLY A 78 -45.02 141.70 102.42
CA GLY A 78 -45.29 142.19 101.07
C GLY A 78 -44.22 141.80 100.05
N VAL A 79 -42.94 141.94 100.41
CA VAL A 79 -41.80 141.53 99.57
C VAL A 79 -41.82 140.02 99.33
N GLN A 80 -42.01 139.21 100.38
CA GLN A 80 -42.08 137.75 100.26
C GLN A 80 -43.20 137.29 99.32
N LEU A 81 -44.34 137.97 99.31
CA LEU A 81 -45.47 137.65 98.42
C LEU A 81 -45.14 137.94 96.94
N TYR A 82 -44.42 139.02 96.66
CA TYR A 82 -43.93 139.35 95.31
C TYR A 82 -42.86 138.35 94.84
N ASP A 83 -41.90 137.99 95.70
CA ASP A 83 -40.88 136.99 95.40
C ASP A 83 -41.52 135.62 95.09
N LEU A 84 -42.57 135.23 95.83
CA LEU A 84 -43.34 134.02 95.56
C LEU A 84 -44.08 134.09 94.21
N GLN A 85 -44.64 135.24 93.82
CA GLN A 85 -45.25 135.42 92.49
C GLN A 85 -44.21 135.31 91.36
N CYS A 86 -43.05 135.95 91.51
CA CYS A 86 -41.94 135.83 90.56
C CYS A 86 -41.50 134.36 90.40
N ASN A 87 -41.25 133.66 91.50
CA ASN A 87 -40.87 132.25 91.51
C ASN A 87 -41.94 131.35 90.85
N LEU A 88 -43.21 131.57 91.15
CA LEU A 88 -44.33 130.84 90.56
C LEU A 88 -44.44 131.07 89.04
N SER A 89 -44.21 132.29 88.56
CA SER A 89 -44.16 132.58 87.12
C SER A 89 -42.99 131.85 86.43
N GLY A 90 -41.82 131.78 87.07
CA GLY A 90 -40.67 131.03 86.59
C GLY A 90 -40.92 129.53 86.51
N LEU A 91 -41.62 128.96 87.51
CA LEU A 91 -42.05 127.57 87.51
C LEU A 91 -43.04 127.26 86.38
N HIS A 92 -44.03 128.12 86.13
CA HIS A 92 -44.92 127.96 84.97
C HIS A 92 -44.19 128.05 83.63
N ALA A 93 -43.25 128.99 83.48
CA ALA A 93 -42.42 129.10 82.28
C ALA A 93 -41.53 127.84 82.08
N SER A 94 -41.00 127.26 83.16
CA SER A 94 -40.26 126.00 83.15
C SER A 94 -41.14 124.81 82.77
N LEU A 95 -42.33 124.70 83.36
CA LEU A 95 -43.31 123.64 83.07
C LEU A 95 -43.77 123.66 81.61
N ASN A 96 -44.01 124.85 81.05
CA ASN A 96 -44.38 124.97 79.64
C ASN A 96 -43.21 124.55 78.72
N LYS A 97 -41.96 124.90 79.06
CA LYS A 97 -40.77 124.44 78.32
C LYS A 97 -40.63 122.91 78.36
N THR A 98 -40.80 122.27 79.52
CA THR A 98 -40.70 120.79 79.63
C THR A 98 -41.88 120.09 78.94
N THR A 99 -43.08 120.66 78.97
CA THR A 99 -44.25 120.12 78.26
C THR A 99 -44.08 120.19 76.73
N ILE A 100 -43.50 121.29 76.22
CA ILE A 100 -43.14 121.43 74.79
C ILE A 100 -42.02 120.44 74.42
N ALA A 101 -40.99 120.28 75.27
CA ALA A 101 -39.92 119.31 75.03
C ALA A 101 -40.43 117.85 75.02
N LEU A 102 -41.33 117.50 75.95
CA LEU A 102 -41.92 116.15 76.06
C LEU A 102 -42.83 115.84 74.85
N THR A 103 -43.65 116.80 74.40
CA THR A 103 -44.49 116.63 73.21
C THR A 103 -43.64 116.53 71.93
N ALA A 104 -42.55 117.30 71.81
CA ALA A 104 -41.60 117.16 70.70
C ALA A 104 -40.90 115.78 70.72
N ALA A 105 -40.44 115.31 71.89
CA ALA A 105 -39.84 113.99 72.05
C ALA A 105 -40.81 112.85 71.71
N ALA A 106 -42.08 112.96 72.12
CA ALA A 106 -43.13 112.00 71.77
C ALA A 106 -43.39 111.95 70.25
N GLN A 107 -43.39 113.09 69.57
CA GLN A 107 -43.50 113.13 68.10
C GLN A 107 -42.28 112.51 67.41
N ALA A 108 -41.06 112.79 67.90
CA ALA A 108 -39.83 112.21 67.36
C ALA A 108 -39.81 110.67 67.53
N HIS A 109 -40.16 110.17 68.71
CA HIS A 109 -40.26 108.74 68.98
C HIS A 109 -41.38 108.06 68.15
N LYS A 110 -42.51 108.74 67.89
CA LYS A 110 -43.55 108.22 66.98
C LYS A 110 -43.02 108.09 65.54
N LYS A 111 -42.32 109.11 65.02
CA LYS A 111 -41.69 109.06 63.69
C LYS A 111 -40.65 107.94 63.60
N ALA A 112 -39.79 107.81 64.59
CA ALA A 112 -38.80 106.74 64.66
C ALA A 112 -39.43 105.34 64.67
N ARG A 113 -40.56 105.14 65.35
CA ARG A 113 -41.34 103.89 65.27
C ARG A 113 -41.95 103.69 63.88
N GLU A 114 -42.57 104.71 63.29
CA GLU A 114 -43.14 104.62 61.94
C GLU A 114 -42.08 104.35 60.85
N GLU A 115 -40.83 104.77 61.05
CA GLU A 115 -39.69 104.43 60.19
C GLU A 115 -39.16 103.01 60.45
N LEU A 116 -39.06 102.59 61.71
CA LEU A 116 -38.67 101.22 62.08
C LEU A 116 -39.67 100.18 61.56
N ASP A 117 -40.97 100.44 61.68
CA ASP A 117 -42.05 99.63 61.12
C ASP A 117 -41.94 99.46 59.60
N LYS A 118 -41.61 100.54 58.88
CA LYS A 118 -41.38 100.50 57.41
C LYS A 118 -40.13 99.70 57.08
N ASN A 119 -39.05 99.90 57.83
CA ASN A 119 -37.78 99.20 57.63
C ASN A 119 -37.89 97.70 57.92
N GLN A 120 -38.66 97.29 58.95
CA GLN A 120 -39.00 95.89 59.19
C GLN A 120 -39.78 95.29 58.01
N LYS A 121 -40.88 95.93 57.59
CA LYS A 121 -41.68 95.47 56.44
C LYS A 121 -40.87 95.39 55.14
N HIS A 122 -39.94 96.32 54.90
CA HIS A 122 -39.01 96.25 53.78
C HIS A 122 -37.97 95.12 53.93
N TRP A 123 -37.48 94.86 55.14
CA TRP A 123 -36.56 93.75 55.42
C TRP A 123 -37.23 92.39 55.25
N ASP A 124 -38.45 92.21 55.75
CA ASP A 124 -39.25 90.99 55.59
C ASP A 124 -39.54 90.72 54.11
N LEU A 125 -40.02 91.73 53.37
CA LEU A 125 -40.31 91.60 51.94
C LEU A 125 -39.04 91.21 51.15
N ARG A 126 -37.91 91.83 51.46
CA ARG A 126 -36.61 91.56 50.82
C ARG A 126 -35.98 90.24 51.26
N SER A 127 -36.27 89.78 52.48
CA SER A 127 -35.94 88.45 52.98
C SER A 127 -36.70 87.38 52.19
N ASP A 128 -37.99 87.59 51.92
CA ASP A 128 -38.80 86.71 51.07
C ASP A 128 -38.43 86.76 49.59
N GLU A 129 -38.05 87.91 49.05
CA GLU A 129 -37.38 88.01 47.73
C GLU A 129 -36.11 87.15 47.72
N HIS A 130 -35.27 87.28 48.74
CA HIS A 130 -33.99 86.56 48.81
C HIS A 130 -34.18 85.04 48.98
N LYS A 131 -35.20 84.58 49.73
CA LYS A 131 -35.61 83.17 49.83
C LYS A 131 -36.08 82.63 48.47
N LYS A 132 -36.89 83.38 47.74
CA LYS A 132 -37.36 83.01 46.38
C LYS A 132 -36.19 82.95 45.38
N LEU A 133 -35.20 83.83 45.51
CA LEU A 133 -33.99 83.82 44.70
C LEU A 133 -33.06 82.65 45.05
N THR A 134 -32.83 82.33 46.32
CA THR A 134 -32.02 81.15 46.70
C THR A 134 -32.72 79.84 46.35
N GLN A 135 -34.05 79.77 46.48
CA GLN A 135 -34.82 78.62 45.98
C GLN A 135 -34.62 78.44 44.47
N LYS A 136 -34.86 79.48 43.65
CA LYS A 136 -34.62 79.42 42.19
C LYS A 136 -33.18 79.11 41.81
N THR A 137 -32.21 79.58 42.61
CA THR A 137 -30.79 79.26 42.41
C THR A 137 -30.49 77.79 42.72
N ASN A 138 -31.17 77.21 43.72
CA ASN A 138 -31.06 75.78 44.03
C ASN A 138 -31.79 74.90 42.99
N GLU A 139 -32.96 75.32 42.52
CA GLU A 139 -33.72 74.65 41.45
C GLU A 139 -32.89 74.61 40.15
N THR A 140 -32.44 75.76 39.67
CA THR A 140 -31.57 75.85 38.47
C THR A 140 -30.22 75.14 38.66
N ARG A 141 -29.68 75.07 39.90
CA ARG A 141 -28.49 74.26 40.19
C ARG A 141 -28.77 72.76 40.12
N GLN A 142 -29.92 72.29 40.62
CA GLN A 142 -30.33 70.89 40.47
C GLN A 142 -30.58 70.54 39.00
N GLU A 143 -31.19 71.44 38.21
CA GLU A 143 -31.30 71.29 36.77
C GLU A 143 -29.93 71.20 36.09
N LEU A 144 -28.96 72.06 36.47
CA LEU A 144 -27.60 72.06 35.92
C LEU A 144 -26.82 70.79 36.33
N ASP A 145 -26.98 70.30 37.56
CA ASP A 145 -26.40 69.04 38.02
C ASP A 145 -27.05 67.84 37.29
N ASN A 146 -28.36 67.86 37.05
CA ASN A 146 -29.07 66.84 36.25
C ASN A 146 -28.66 66.85 34.77
N ILE A 147 -28.49 68.04 34.17
CA ILE A 147 -27.94 68.21 32.81
C ILE A 147 -26.48 67.75 32.77
N THR A 148 -25.68 68.04 33.79
CA THR A 148 -24.29 67.58 33.90
C THR A 148 -24.20 66.06 34.00
N ASN A 149 -25.08 65.42 34.79
CA ASN A 149 -25.17 63.97 34.92
C ASN A 149 -25.65 63.30 33.63
N THR A 150 -26.67 63.83 32.96
CA THR A 150 -27.12 63.30 31.65
C THR A 150 -26.05 63.48 30.57
N VAL A 151 -25.36 64.62 30.50
CA VAL A 151 -24.21 64.85 29.61
C VAL A 151 -23.05 63.90 29.93
N LYS A 152 -22.77 63.60 31.21
CA LYS A 152 -21.76 62.61 31.63
C LYS A 152 -22.14 61.20 31.17
N ASN A 153 -23.40 60.81 31.35
CA ASN A 153 -23.91 59.50 30.92
C ASN A 153 -23.88 59.38 29.39
N VAL A 154 -24.26 60.43 28.65
CA VAL A 154 -24.17 60.49 27.18
C VAL A 154 -22.72 60.45 26.69
N LYS A 155 -21.76 61.08 27.39
CA LYS A 155 -20.32 60.94 27.09
C LYS A 155 -19.85 59.51 27.28
N GLN A 156 -20.14 58.88 28.42
CA GLN A 156 -19.80 57.48 28.68
C GLN A 156 -20.45 56.51 27.67
N PHE A 157 -21.69 56.76 27.26
CA PHE A 157 -22.39 55.97 26.24
C PHE A 157 -21.74 56.14 24.85
N ASN A 158 -21.35 57.36 24.48
CA ASN A 158 -20.58 57.62 23.25
C ASN A 158 -19.18 56.98 23.28
N GLU A 159 -18.50 56.95 24.43
CA GLU A 159 -17.22 56.24 24.57
C GLU A 159 -17.39 54.72 24.45
N LYS A 160 -18.43 54.15 25.06
CA LYS A 160 -18.81 52.74 24.87
C LYS A 160 -19.08 52.43 23.39
N ILE A 161 -19.99 53.15 22.74
CA ILE A 161 -20.27 52.99 21.29
C ILE A 161 -19.00 53.14 20.45
N ARG A 162 -18.10 54.08 20.77
CA ARG A 162 -16.85 54.26 20.02
C ARG A 162 -15.87 53.09 20.24
N GLY A 163 -15.88 52.48 21.42
CA GLY A 163 -15.21 51.21 21.72
C GLY A 163 -15.84 50.04 20.99
N ASP A 164 -17.16 49.88 21.05
CA ASP A 164 -17.93 48.80 20.42
C ASP A 164 -17.79 48.85 18.88
N VAL A 165 -17.80 50.04 18.28
CA VAL A 165 -17.52 50.23 16.84
C VAL A 165 -16.07 49.90 16.49
N ALA A 166 -15.10 50.17 17.39
CA ALA A 166 -13.71 49.77 17.18
C ALA A 166 -13.50 48.24 17.34
N LEU A 167 -14.22 47.60 18.27
CA LEU A 167 -14.26 46.14 18.43
C LEU A 167 -14.93 45.49 17.23
N ASN A 168 -16.09 45.99 16.78
CA ASN A 168 -16.77 45.50 15.58
C ASN A 168 -15.94 45.70 14.31
N ARG A 169 -15.18 46.81 14.18
CA ARG A 169 -14.20 46.98 13.08
C ARG A 169 -13.06 45.97 13.13
N ARG A 170 -12.55 45.63 14.32
CA ARG A 170 -11.56 44.54 14.46
C ARG A 170 -12.16 43.17 14.18
N ALA A 171 -13.39 42.92 14.60
CA ALA A 171 -14.09 41.66 14.35
C ALA A 171 -14.38 41.48 12.86
N THR A 172 -14.88 42.52 12.17
CA THR A 172 -15.10 42.50 10.71
C THR A 172 -13.79 42.27 9.96
N TYR A 173 -12.73 43.04 10.23
CA TYR A 173 -11.43 42.79 9.59
C TYR A 173 -10.86 41.39 9.90
N ALA A 174 -11.00 40.86 11.12
CA ALA A 174 -10.57 39.50 11.45
C ALA A 174 -11.42 38.42 10.75
N THR A 175 -12.72 38.67 10.51
CA THR A 175 -13.56 37.79 9.68
C THR A 175 -13.28 37.93 8.19
N GLU A 176 -12.91 39.11 7.69
CA GLU A 176 -12.47 39.33 6.30
C GLU A 176 -11.12 38.66 6.03
N GLU A 177 -10.16 38.75 6.97
CA GLU A 177 -8.90 38.00 6.94
C GLU A 177 -9.15 36.48 7.00
N GLY A 178 -10.11 36.04 7.83
CA GLY A 178 -10.55 34.64 7.88
C GLY A 178 -11.20 34.16 6.57
N VAL A 179 -12.07 34.98 5.96
CA VAL A 179 -12.74 34.67 4.69
C VAL A 179 -11.72 34.64 3.55
N THR A 180 -10.86 35.64 3.41
CA THR A 180 -9.83 35.66 2.36
C THR A 180 -8.81 34.52 2.52
N ALA A 181 -8.48 34.10 3.76
CA ALA A 181 -7.71 32.89 3.99
C ALA A 181 -8.44 31.60 3.53
N ILE A 182 -9.76 31.52 3.73
CA ILE A 182 -10.61 30.42 3.23
C ILE A 182 -10.73 30.47 1.70
N GLU A 183 -10.85 31.64 1.08
CA GLU A 183 -10.86 31.83 -0.38
C GLU A 183 -9.54 31.38 -1.01
N VAL A 184 -8.40 31.72 -0.43
CA VAL A 184 -7.07 31.25 -0.87
C VAL A 184 -6.93 29.72 -0.72
N LEU A 185 -7.55 29.12 0.31
CA LEU A 185 -7.61 27.65 0.45
C LEU A 185 -8.58 27.02 -0.56
N LYS A 186 -9.68 27.70 -0.90
CA LYS A 186 -10.62 27.27 -1.93
C LYS A 186 -10.00 27.30 -3.32
N MET A 187 -9.38 28.40 -3.72
CA MET A 187 -8.67 28.50 -5.01
C MET A 187 -7.59 27.41 -5.15
N LYS A 188 -6.90 27.03 -4.06
CA LYS A 188 -5.96 25.88 -4.04
C LYS A 188 -6.67 24.53 -4.17
N GLN A 189 -7.84 24.36 -3.55
CA GLN A 189 -8.67 23.18 -3.70
C GLN A 189 -9.19 23.05 -5.15
N ASP A 190 -9.62 24.15 -5.76
CA ASP A 190 -10.21 24.17 -7.09
C ASP A 190 -9.15 23.86 -8.16
N VAL A 191 -7.95 24.45 -8.07
CA VAL A 191 -6.79 24.06 -8.92
C VAL A 191 -6.43 22.58 -8.75
N ALA A 192 -6.47 22.05 -7.52
CA ALA A 192 -6.22 20.62 -7.27
C ALA A 192 -7.35 19.71 -7.81
N ILE A 193 -8.59 20.20 -7.85
CA ILE A 193 -9.73 19.54 -8.49
C ILE A 193 -9.52 19.52 -10.01
N ASP A 194 -9.10 20.62 -10.62
CA ASP A 194 -8.83 20.70 -12.06
C ASP A 194 -7.68 19.79 -12.48
N GLU A 195 -6.56 19.76 -11.73
CA GLU A 195 -5.50 18.75 -11.93
C GLU A 195 -6.05 17.31 -11.86
N CYS A 196 -6.98 17.03 -10.95
CA CYS A 196 -7.60 15.71 -10.85
C CYS A 196 -8.54 15.43 -12.03
N GLN A 197 -9.31 16.41 -12.51
CA GLN A 197 -10.15 16.28 -13.69
C GLN A 197 -9.32 16.06 -14.96
N GLU A 198 -8.21 16.76 -15.14
CA GLU A 198 -7.28 16.51 -16.25
C GLU A 198 -6.66 15.11 -16.17
N ARG A 199 -6.20 14.68 -14.99
CA ARG A 199 -5.69 13.31 -14.79
C ARG A 199 -6.76 12.27 -15.10
N ILE A 200 -8.01 12.50 -14.72
CA ILE A 200 -9.15 11.62 -15.04
C ILE A 200 -9.38 11.57 -16.56
N LYS A 201 -9.39 12.70 -17.27
CA LYS A 201 -9.50 12.77 -18.75
C LYS A 201 -8.36 12.00 -19.41
N GLN A 202 -7.11 12.30 -19.06
CA GLN A 202 -5.93 11.61 -19.59
C GLN A 202 -5.96 10.09 -19.34
N ILE A 203 -6.54 9.63 -18.22
CA ILE A 203 -6.72 8.20 -17.92
C ILE A 203 -7.88 7.62 -18.74
N SER A 204 -9.01 8.31 -18.89
CA SER A 204 -10.11 7.84 -19.74
C SER A 204 -9.71 7.72 -21.21
N ASP A 205 -8.89 8.66 -21.71
CA ASP A 205 -8.38 8.64 -23.08
C ASP A 205 -7.41 7.47 -23.30
N LYS A 206 -6.51 7.22 -22.35
CA LYS A 206 -5.62 6.03 -22.36
C LYS A 206 -6.43 4.73 -22.29
N VAL A 207 -7.50 4.68 -21.52
CA VAL A 207 -8.42 3.52 -21.46
C VAL A 207 -9.21 3.35 -22.76
N ALA A 208 -9.64 4.43 -23.40
CA ALA A 208 -10.31 4.38 -24.70
C ALA A 208 -9.35 3.89 -25.81
N MET A 209 -8.13 4.42 -25.86
CA MET A 209 -7.06 3.98 -26.77
C MET A 209 -6.73 2.50 -26.56
N ALA A 210 -6.55 2.06 -25.31
CA ALA A 210 -6.27 0.65 -25.00
C ALA A 210 -7.44 -0.28 -25.36
N LYS A 211 -8.70 0.15 -25.20
CA LYS A 211 -9.87 -0.59 -25.68
C LYS A 211 -9.89 -0.71 -27.21
N ALA A 212 -9.64 0.38 -27.93
CA ALA A 212 -9.57 0.36 -29.39
C ALA A 212 -8.45 -0.55 -29.91
N GLN A 213 -7.27 -0.51 -29.29
CA GLN A 213 -6.16 -1.44 -29.58
C GLN A 213 -6.54 -2.91 -29.29
N LEU A 214 -7.17 -3.18 -28.14
CA LEU A 214 -7.64 -4.52 -27.79
C LEU A 214 -8.66 -5.06 -28.80
N GLU A 215 -9.57 -4.21 -29.30
CA GLU A 215 -10.51 -4.62 -30.34
C GLU A 215 -9.83 -4.84 -31.69
N ALA A 216 -8.87 -3.98 -32.09
CA ALA A 216 -8.08 -4.17 -33.30
C ALA A 216 -7.32 -5.51 -33.27
N GLN A 217 -6.59 -5.78 -32.19
CA GLN A 217 -5.90 -7.05 -31.97
C GLN A 217 -6.85 -8.25 -31.94
N LYS A 218 -8.07 -8.10 -31.40
CA LYS A 218 -9.10 -9.16 -31.44
C LYS A 218 -9.66 -9.39 -32.86
N ARG A 219 -9.73 -8.36 -33.71
CA ARG A 219 -10.12 -8.50 -35.13
C ARG A 219 -9.00 -9.17 -35.93
N GLU A 220 -7.77 -8.69 -35.77
CA GLU A 220 -6.56 -9.25 -36.39
C GLU A 220 -6.31 -10.71 -35.99
N SER A 221 -6.38 -11.03 -34.69
CA SER A 221 -6.26 -12.41 -34.19
C SER A 221 -7.38 -13.31 -34.73
N LYS A 222 -8.61 -12.82 -34.91
CA LYS A 222 -9.68 -13.59 -35.58
C LYS A 222 -9.34 -13.87 -37.04
N ILE A 223 -8.83 -12.89 -37.79
CA ILE A 223 -8.42 -13.06 -39.19
C ILE A 223 -7.26 -14.07 -39.28
N SER A 224 -6.25 -13.95 -38.43
CA SER A 224 -5.13 -14.91 -38.35
C SER A 224 -5.61 -16.33 -38.00
N ASN A 225 -6.55 -16.48 -37.07
CA ASN A 225 -7.14 -17.79 -36.74
C ASN A 225 -8.01 -18.37 -37.88
N LEU A 226 -8.61 -17.52 -38.72
CA LEU A 226 -9.33 -17.99 -39.92
C LEU A 226 -8.34 -18.45 -40.99
N ALA A 227 -7.29 -17.67 -41.27
CA ALA A 227 -6.23 -18.05 -42.21
C ALA A 227 -5.48 -19.32 -41.77
N LEU A 228 -5.26 -19.54 -40.47
CA LEU A 228 -4.71 -20.80 -39.95
C LEU A 228 -5.65 -21.98 -40.20
N ARG A 229 -6.96 -21.83 -40.02
CA ARG A 229 -7.95 -22.89 -40.31
C ARG A 229 -8.06 -23.18 -41.80
N GLU A 230 -7.93 -22.15 -42.64
CA GLU A 230 -7.90 -22.29 -44.10
C GLU A 230 -6.64 -23.07 -44.52
N ALA A 231 -5.48 -22.71 -43.97
CA ALA A 231 -4.24 -23.45 -44.16
C ALA A 231 -4.28 -24.90 -43.60
N ASP A 232 -4.97 -25.15 -42.48
CA ASP A 232 -5.21 -26.51 -41.96
C ASP A 232 -6.07 -27.35 -42.93
N ILE A 233 -7.07 -26.73 -43.56
CA ILE A 233 -7.94 -27.37 -44.57
C ILE A 233 -7.15 -27.64 -45.86
N GLU A 234 -6.36 -26.68 -46.35
CA GLU A 234 -5.45 -26.87 -47.49
C GLU A 234 -4.42 -27.96 -47.21
N MET A 235 -3.79 -27.95 -46.03
CA MET A 235 -2.91 -29.04 -45.59
C MET A 235 -3.63 -30.38 -45.56
N GLY A 236 -4.90 -30.41 -45.14
CA GLY A 236 -5.76 -31.59 -45.20
C GLY A 236 -5.93 -32.12 -46.64
N SER A 237 -6.22 -31.23 -47.61
CA SER A 237 -6.32 -31.59 -49.03
C SER A 237 -4.99 -32.12 -49.58
N ILE A 238 -3.88 -31.40 -49.32
CA ILE A 238 -2.54 -31.80 -49.76
C ILE A 238 -2.14 -33.17 -49.16
N HIS A 239 -2.50 -33.47 -47.91
CA HIS A 239 -2.26 -34.78 -47.31
C HIS A 239 -3.14 -35.89 -47.93
N TYR A 240 -4.38 -35.58 -48.30
CA TYR A 240 -5.25 -36.49 -49.03
C TYR A 240 -4.73 -36.78 -50.44
N GLU A 241 -4.38 -35.74 -51.20
CA GLU A 241 -3.78 -35.83 -52.53
C GLU A 241 -2.46 -36.59 -52.51
N LYS A 242 -1.56 -36.28 -51.57
CA LYS A 242 -0.30 -37.01 -51.39
C LYS A 242 -0.54 -38.49 -51.10
N ARG A 243 -1.54 -38.83 -50.27
CA ARG A 243 -1.92 -40.23 -49.99
C ARG A 243 -2.48 -40.92 -51.22
N GLN A 244 -3.33 -40.23 -51.99
CA GLN A 244 -3.92 -40.73 -53.23
C GLN A 244 -2.88 -40.95 -54.33
N LEU A 245 -1.96 -39.99 -54.53
CA LEU A 245 -0.82 -40.12 -55.45
C LEU A 245 0.13 -41.25 -55.02
N THR A 246 0.38 -41.41 -53.72
CA THR A 246 1.18 -42.54 -53.20
C THR A 246 0.50 -43.88 -53.47
N PHE A 247 -0.82 -43.97 -53.31
CA PHE A 247 -1.60 -45.17 -53.63
C PHE A 247 -1.60 -45.47 -55.14
N GLN A 248 -1.82 -44.46 -55.99
CA GLN A 248 -1.74 -44.59 -57.44
C GLN A 248 -0.34 -45.02 -57.89
N TRP A 249 0.72 -44.39 -57.35
CA TRP A 249 2.10 -44.77 -57.63
C TRP A 249 2.40 -46.22 -57.24
N ASN A 250 2.04 -46.62 -56.02
CA ASN A 250 2.16 -48.02 -55.57
C ASN A 250 1.39 -48.99 -56.48
N SER A 251 0.21 -48.61 -56.96
CA SER A 251 -0.57 -49.40 -57.93
C SER A 251 0.17 -49.53 -59.28
N THR A 252 0.67 -48.43 -59.83
CA THR A 252 1.48 -48.45 -61.06
C THR A 252 2.79 -49.25 -60.90
N LEU A 253 3.40 -49.23 -59.71
CA LEU A 253 4.58 -50.02 -59.39
C LEU A 253 4.26 -51.53 -59.37
N VAL A 254 3.12 -51.94 -58.81
CA VAL A 254 2.65 -53.34 -58.86
C VAL A 254 2.34 -53.78 -60.29
N VAL A 255 1.77 -52.90 -61.12
CA VAL A 255 1.56 -53.16 -62.56
C VAL A 255 2.91 -53.30 -63.28
N LEU A 256 3.87 -52.40 -63.03
CA LEU A 256 5.20 -52.43 -63.64
C LEU A 256 5.97 -53.69 -63.24
N VAL A 257 5.95 -54.10 -61.97
CA VAL A 257 6.55 -55.36 -61.49
C VAL A 257 5.87 -56.59 -62.13
N ARG A 258 4.55 -56.54 -62.39
CA ARG A 258 3.85 -57.59 -63.14
C ARG A 258 4.27 -57.60 -64.62
N CYS A 259 4.47 -56.45 -65.24
CA CYS A 259 5.02 -56.32 -66.60
C CYS A 259 6.46 -56.83 -66.67
N ASP A 260 7.34 -56.48 -65.74
CA ASP A 260 8.71 -56.99 -65.65
C ASP A 260 8.74 -58.51 -65.45
N ARG A 261 7.84 -59.06 -64.63
CA ARG A 261 7.69 -60.52 -64.49
C ARG A 261 7.25 -61.17 -65.81
N ALA A 262 6.34 -60.55 -66.56
CA ALA A 262 5.94 -61.02 -67.89
C ALA A 262 7.09 -60.91 -68.91
N ILE A 263 7.82 -59.79 -68.93
CA ILE A 263 9.01 -59.60 -69.77
C ILE A 263 10.11 -60.60 -69.42
N LYS A 264 10.32 -60.92 -68.14
CA LYS A 264 11.26 -61.97 -67.70
C LYS A 264 10.85 -63.35 -68.20
N ILE A 265 9.56 -63.69 -68.12
CA ILE A 265 9.01 -64.95 -68.68
C ILE A 265 9.21 -64.98 -70.21
N LEU A 266 8.91 -63.89 -70.92
CA LEU A 266 9.12 -63.78 -72.38
C LEU A 266 10.60 -63.89 -72.75
N ARG A 267 11.52 -63.27 -72.00
CA ARG A 267 12.97 -63.42 -72.21
C ARG A 267 13.42 -64.87 -71.99
N ILE A 268 12.93 -65.54 -70.95
CA ILE A 268 13.24 -66.97 -70.71
C ILE A 268 12.73 -67.83 -71.88
N ALA A 269 11.50 -67.60 -72.35
CA ALA A 269 10.96 -68.28 -73.53
C ALA A 269 11.76 -68.00 -74.81
N MET A 270 12.21 -66.75 -75.03
CA MET A 270 13.09 -66.39 -76.15
C MET A 270 14.47 -67.06 -76.04
N HIS A 271 15.05 -67.17 -74.84
CA HIS A 271 16.30 -67.90 -74.62
C HIS A 271 16.12 -69.40 -74.90
N GLN A 272 15.07 -70.04 -74.38
CA GLN A 272 14.74 -71.43 -74.68
C GLN A 272 14.48 -71.67 -76.17
N GLN A 273 13.84 -70.72 -76.86
CA GLN A 273 13.65 -70.78 -78.32
C GLN A 273 14.97 -70.59 -79.08
N ALA A 274 15.89 -69.75 -78.59
CA ALA A 274 17.22 -69.57 -79.15
C ALA A 274 18.11 -70.80 -78.94
N GLU A 275 18.02 -71.45 -77.77
CA GLU A 275 18.69 -72.73 -77.46
C GLU A 275 18.11 -73.87 -78.31
N SER A 276 16.79 -73.97 -78.45
CA SER A 276 16.14 -74.92 -79.35
C SER A 276 16.57 -74.70 -80.81
N LYS A 277 16.60 -73.45 -81.28
CA LYS A 277 17.12 -73.08 -82.61
C LYS A 277 18.61 -73.40 -82.77
N LEU A 278 19.41 -73.26 -81.73
CA LEU A 278 20.82 -73.67 -81.72
C LEU A 278 20.94 -75.20 -81.77
N GLY A 279 20.12 -75.93 -81.02
CA GLY A 279 19.96 -77.38 -81.09
C GLY A 279 19.69 -77.84 -82.51
N ILE A 280 18.59 -77.37 -83.11
CA ILE A 280 18.21 -77.63 -84.51
C ILE A 280 19.35 -77.24 -85.49
N MET A 281 20.10 -76.18 -85.23
CA MET A 281 21.27 -75.80 -86.05
C MET A 281 22.48 -76.72 -85.85
N THR A 282 22.68 -77.31 -84.66
CA THR A 282 23.72 -78.33 -84.42
C THR A 282 23.33 -79.69 -84.97
N GLU A 283 22.05 -80.07 -84.89
CA GLU A 283 21.46 -81.23 -85.54
C GLU A 283 21.56 -81.10 -87.06
N LYS A 284 21.14 -79.97 -87.65
CA LYS A 284 21.35 -79.67 -89.07
C LYS A 284 22.82 -79.75 -89.46
N LYS A 285 23.76 -79.30 -88.62
CA LYS A 285 25.21 -79.47 -88.85
C LYS A 285 25.67 -80.93 -88.73
N ARG A 286 25.07 -81.75 -87.85
CA ARG A 286 25.28 -83.21 -87.81
C ARG A 286 24.74 -83.85 -89.09
N TYR A 287 23.46 -83.68 -89.42
CA TYR A 287 22.84 -84.21 -90.63
C TYR A 287 23.59 -83.79 -91.92
N ILE A 288 24.12 -82.57 -92.01
CA ILE A 288 24.99 -82.15 -93.12
C ILE A 288 26.32 -82.91 -93.13
N LYS A 289 26.98 -83.11 -91.98
CA LYS A 289 28.21 -83.92 -91.87
C LYS A 289 27.96 -85.40 -92.18
N ASP A 290 26.83 -85.96 -91.73
CA ASP A 290 26.47 -87.35 -91.94
C ASP A 290 26.03 -87.57 -93.40
N THR A 291 25.32 -86.62 -94.01
CA THR A 291 25.06 -86.61 -95.47
C THR A 291 26.36 -86.45 -96.26
N ALA A 292 27.32 -85.63 -95.79
CA ALA A 292 28.65 -85.52 -96.39
C ALA A 292 29.49 -86.80 -96.23
N ARG A 293 29.25 -87.59 -95.18
CA ARG A 293 29.87 -88.91 -94.97
C ARG A 293 29.22 -89.96 -95.88
N VAL A 294 27.90 -90.00 -95.97
CA VAL A 294 27.13 -90.89 -96.84
C VAL A 294 27.41 -90.60 -98.32
N THR A 295 27.49 -89.33 -98.74
CA THR A 295 27.91 -88.97 -100.11
C THR A 295 29.35 -89.38 -100.37
N LYS A 296 30.31 -89.10 -99.48
CA LYS A 296 31.70 -89.61 -99.64
C LYS A 296 31.79 -91.14 -99.68
N MET A 297 30.95 -91.86 -98.94
CA MET A 297 30.86 -93.33 -99.03
C MET A 297 30.22 -93.78 -100.34
N ASN A 298 29.16 -93.11 -100.80
CA ASN A 298 28.52 -93.35 -102.09
C ASN A 298 29.50 -93.07 -103.25
N ASP A 299 30.23 -91.96 -103.23
CA ASP A 299 31.24 -91.61 -104.24
C ASP A 299 32.46 -92.55 -104.19
N ARG A 300 32.84 -93.06 -103.01
CA ARG A 300 33.81 -94.16 -102.90
C ARG A 300 33.26 -95.46 -103.51
N SER A 301 31.97 -95.77 -103.31
CA SER A 301 31.30 -96.91 -103.96
C SER A 301 31.17 -96.71 -105.48
N LYS A 302 30.87 -95.50 -105.97
CA LYS A 302 30.89 -95.15 -107.40
C LYS A 302 32.29 -95.27 -107.98
N PHE A 303 33.33 -94.85 -107.27
CA PHE A 303 34.72 -95.02 -107.70
C PHE A 303 35.12 -96.49 -107.75
N MET A 304 34.70 -97.31 -106.77
CA MET A 304 34.86 -98.76 -106.82
C MET A 304 34.08 -99.38 -107.98
N LEU A 305 32.84 -98.95 -108.23
CA LEU A 305 32.04 -99.38 -109.39
C LEU A 305 32.67 -98.95 -110.71
N LEU A 306 33.25 -97.76 -110.82
CA LEU A 306 33.99 -97.30 -112.01
C LEU A 306 35.30 -98.08 -112.21
N LYS A 307 35.96 -98.52 -111.13
CA LYS A 307 37.13 -99.39 -111.19
C LYS A 307 36.76 -100.85 -111.55
N ILE A 308 35.58 -101.31 -111.12
CA ILE A 308 35.01 -102.60 -111.54
C ILE A 308 34.51 -102.53 -112.98
N ASP A 309 33.93 -101.42 -113.42
CA ASP A 309 33.54 -101.16 -114.80
C ASP A 309 34.75 -100.99 -115.73
N SER A 310 35.84 -100.36 -115.26
CA SER A 310 37.09 -100.33 -116.01
C SER A 310 37.74 -101.71 -116.13
N SER A 311 37.76 -102.52 -115.05
CA SER A 311 38.26 -103.90 -115.12
C SER A 311 37.31 -104.84 -115.87
N MET A 312 36.00 -104.58 -115.88
CA MET A 312 35.05 -105.22 -116.79
C MET A 312 35.31 -104.81 -118.24
N LYS A 313 35.63 -103.55 -118.53
CA LYS A 313 36.01 -103.09 -119.88
C LYS A 313 37.37 -103.64 -120.33
N GLU A 314 38.30 -103.86 -119.41
CA GLU A 314 39.58 -104.53 -119.69
C GLU A 314 39.38 -106.03 -119.93
N THR A 315 38.66 -106.73 -119.06
CA THR A 315 38.32 -108.15 -119.27
C THR A 315 37.42 -108.36 -120.50
N GLN A 316 36.53 -107.42 -120.81
CA GLN A 316 35.76 -107.40 -122.06
C GLN A 316 36.65 -107.20 -123.28
N LYS A 317 37.66 -106.30 -123.23
CA LYS A 317 38.69 -106.18 -124.29
C LYS A 317 39.51 -107.46 -124.44
N TYR A 318 39.87 -108.14 -123.34
CA TYR A 318 40.52 -109.45 -123.40
C TYR A 318 39.59 -110.51 -124.01
N ILE A 319 38.30 -110.54 -123.65
CA ILE A 319 37.29 -111.39 -124.25
C ILE A 319 37.14 -111.11 -125.74
N ASP A 320 37.10 -109.84 -126.15
CA ASP A 320 36.93 -109.43 -127.56
C ASP A 320 38.22 -109.57 -128.39
N PHE A 321 39.40 -109.66 -127.74
CA PHE A 321 40.65 -110.11 -128.36
C PHE A 321 40.72 -111.64 -128.49
N VAL A 322 40.21 -112.37 -127.49
CA VAL A 322 40.17 -113.85 -127.49
C VAL A 322 39.07 -114.38 -128.41
N LYS A 323 37.91 -113.72 -128.54
CA LYS A 323 36.80 -114.11 -129.44
C LYS A 323 37.24 -114.37 -130.89
N PRO A 324 37.90 -113.46 -131.62
CA PRO A 324 38.33 -113.71 -132.99
C PRO A 324 39.43 -114.79 -133.06
N ARG A 325 40.23 -114.95 -132.00
CA ARG A 325 41.21 -116.05 -131.89
C ARG A 325 40.50 -117.40 -131.69
N ARG A 326 39.46 -117.45 -130.86
CA ARG A 326 38.57 -118.60 -130.67
C ARG A 326 37.78 -118.92 -131.95
N ILE A 327 37.30 -117.91 -132.69
CA ILE A 327 36.63 -118.10 -133.98
C ILE A 327 37.59 -118.65 -135.02
N LYS A 328 38.84 -118.15 -135.11
CA LYS A 328 39.87 -118.74 -135.97
C LYS A 328 40.20 -120.19 -135.58
N ILE A 329 40.31 -120.49 -134.28
CA ILE A 329 40.50 -121.86 -133.78
C ILE A 329 39.28 -122.75 -134.06
N LEU A 330 38.05 -122.24 -133.97
CA LEU A 330 36.83 -122.97 -134.34
C LEU A 330 36.73 -123.21 -135.86
N GLN A 331 37.17 -122.26 -136.69
CA GLN A 331 37.28 -122.45 -138.14
C GLN A 331 38.40 -123.43 -138.52
N GLN A 332 39.48 -123.49 -137.73
CA GLN A 332 40.50 -124.54 -137.85
C GLN A 332 39.96 -125.89 -137.40
N TYR A 333 39.22 -125.95 -136.29
CA TYR A 333 38.52 -127.15 -135.82
C TYR A 333 37.51 -127.66 -136.83
N ALA A 334 36.72 -126.79 -137.47
CA ALA A 334 35.79 -127.20 -138.55
C ALA A 334 36.54 -127.76 -139.77
N LYS A 335 37.71 -127.21 -140.11
CA LYS A 335 38.61 -127.74 -141.17
C LYS A 335 39.34 -129.03 -140.77
N VAL A 336 39.42 -129.34 -139.47
CA VAL A 336 39.87 -130.64 -138.96
C VAL A 336 38.70 -131.62 -138.91
N LEU A 337 37.50 -131.19 -138.51
CA LEU A 337 36.27 -131.99 -138.50
C LEU A 337 35.96 -132.50 -139.91
N GLY A 338 35.94 -131.64 -140.93
CA GLY A 338 35.80 -132.04 -142.34
C GLY A 338 36.98 -132.83 -142.95
N LYS A 339 38.01 -133.14 -142.15
CA LYS A 339 39.04 -134.16 -142.46
C LYS A 339 38.80 -135.43 -141.65
N VAL A 340 38.39 -135.31 -140.40
CA VAL A 340 38.03 -136.43 -139.51
C VAL A 340 36.79 -137.15 -140.03
N GLU A 341 35.76 -136.45 -140.52
CA GLU A 341 34.58 -137.01 -141.21
C GLU A 341 34.99 -137.87 -142.43
N LYS A 342 35.98 -137.42 -143.21
CA LYS A 342 36.52 -138.18 -144.34
C LYS A 342 37.33 -139.41 -143.90
N ILE A 343 38.01 -139.33 -142.77
CA ILE A 343 38.70 -140.47 -142.15
C ILE A 343 37.69 -141.44 -141.53
N GLN A 344 36.58 -140.95 -140.96
CA GLN A 344 35.49 -141.79 -140.45
C GLN A 344 34.79 -142.56 -141.56
N GLY A 345 34.50 -141.95 -142.72
CA GLY A 345 33.97 -142.69 -143.88
C GLY A 345 34.91 -143.79 -144.39
N HIS A 346 36.24 -143.61 -144.26
CA HIS A 346 37.21 -144.69 -144.52
C HIS A 346 37.24 -145.76 -143.43
N ILE A 347 36.95 -145.42 -142.18
CA ILE A 347 36.83 -146.36 -141.06
C ILE A 347 35.52 -147.16 -141.13
N GLU A 348 34.42 -146.54 -141.57
CA GLU A 348 33.11 -147.20 -141.73
C GLU A 348 33.15 -148.29 -142.81
N LEU A 349 33.78 -148.02 -143.96
CA LEU A 349 34.02 -149.04 -144.99
C LEU A 349 34.84 -150.24 -144.48
N ILE A 350 35.87 -149.98 -143.67
CA ILE A 350 36.70 -151.05 -143.07
C ILE A 350 35.93 -151.78 -141.95
N ALA A 351 35.04 -151.09 -141.22
CA ALA A 351 34.20 -151.69 -140.19
C ALA A 351 33.12 -152.61 -140.79
N GLU A 352 32.55 -152.30 -141.96
CA GLU A 352 31.65 -153.21 -142.67
C GLU A 352 32.35 -154.52 -143.06
N ASP A 353 33.62 -154.46 -143.51
CA ASP A 353 34.39 -155.66 -143.85
C ASP A 353 34.81 -156.48 -142.62
N ILE A 354 35.11 -155.82 -141.50
CA ILE A 354 35.33 -156.50 -140.21
C ILE A 354 34.05 -157.19 -139.72
N LEU A 355 32.87 -156.56 -139.85
CA LEU A 355 31.59 -157.15 -139.44
C LEU A 355 31.21 -158.39 -140.26
N LYS A 356 31.58 -158.45 -141.54
CA LYS A 356 31.41 -159.65 -142.40
C LYS A 356 32.27 -160.80 -141.87
N MET A 357 33.56 -160.56 -141.62
CA MET A 357 34.48 -161.54 -141.03
C MET A 357 34.01 -162.03 -139.64
N GLU A 358 33.52 -161.13 -138.79
CA GLU A 358 32.98 -161.49 -137.48
C GLU A 358 31.75 -162.40 -137.55
N ALA A 359 30.93 -162.30 -138.60
CA ALA A 359 29.76 -163.16 -138.77
C ALA A 359 30.17 -164.61 -139.10
N GLU A 360 31.14 -164.80 -139.99
CA GLU A 360 31.70 -166.12 -140.34
C GLU A 360 32.39 -166.77 -139.13
N ILE A 361 33.18 -166.00 -138.39
CA ILE A 361 33.87 -166.44 -137.17
C ILE A 361 32.87 -166.89 -136.09
N LYS A 362 31.68 -166.28 -136.00
CA LYS A 362 30.64 -166.64 -135.02
C LYS A 362 30.03 -168.02 -135.29
N GLU A 363 29.81 -168.43 -136.55
CA GLU A 363 29.27 -169.76 -136.85
C GLU A 363 30.33 -170.87 -136.69
N ILE A 364 31.61 -170.61 -137.03
CA ILE A 364 32.72 -171.55 -136.77
C ILE A 364 32.90 -171.78 -135.26
N ASN A 365 32.86 -170.72 -134.45
CA ASN A 365 32.97 -170.83 -132.98
C ASN A 365 31.84 -171.65 -132.34
N LYS A 366 30.65 -171.67 -132.95
CA LYS A 366 29.50 -172.46 -132.49
C LYS A 366 29.64 -173.96 -132.78
N GLN A 367 30.49 -174.33 -133.75
CA GLN A 367 30.92 -175.71 -133.96
C GLN A 367 32.01 -176.08 -132.95
N TYR A 368 33.11 -175.31 -132.89
CA TYR A 368 34.27 -175.59 -132.02
C TYR A 368 33.93 -175.69 -130.53
N ARG A 369 32.89 -174.98 -130.05
CA ARG A 369 32.39 -175.08 -128.66
C ARG A 369 31.87 -176.47 -128.26
N ARG A 370 31.69 -177.39 -129.21
CA ARG A 370 31.38 -178.82 -128.94
C ARG A 370 32.66 -179.61 -128.63
N GLU A 371 33.76 -179.32 -129.32
CA GLU A 371 35.09 -179.86 -129.04
C GLU A 371 35.68 -179.30 -127.74
N THR A 372 35.52 -178.02 -127.44
CA THR A 372 36.11 -177.42 -126.22
C THR A 372 35.53 -177.99 -124.92
N SER A 373 34.29 -178.52 -124.95
CA SER A 373 33.71 -179.24 -123.82
C SER A 373 34.45 -180.54 -123.46
N LYS A 374 35.31 -181.06 -124.35
CA LYS A 374 36.19 -182.23 -124.11
C LYS A 374 37.59 -181.81 -123.60
N ILE A 375 37.87 -180.50 -123.50
CA ILE A 375 39.17 -179.95 -123.09
C ILE A 375 39.14 -179.40 -121.66
N HIS A 376 37.99 -178.88 -121.19
CA HIS A 376 37.81 -178.37 -119.82
C HIS A 376 38.08 -179.38 -118.68
N GLU A 377 38.14 -180.68 -118.97
CA GLU A 377 38.54 -181.72 -118.00
C GLU A 377 40.07 -181.77 -117.75
N LEU A 378 40.88 -181.13 -118.59
CA LEU A 378 42.35 -181.17 -118.51
C LEU A 378 42.96 -179.97 -117.79
N GLU A 379 42.40 -178.76 -117.98
CA GLU A 379 43.05 -177.51 -117.56
C GLU A 379 42.86 -177.15 -116.08
N ASN A 380 41.84 -177.71 -115.41
CA ASN A 380 41.56 -177.51 -113.97
C ASN A 380 42.62 -178.10 -113.01
N LYS A 381 43.82 -178.45 -113.49
CA LYS A 381 44.92 -179.07 -112.73
C LYS A 381 46.06 -178.12 -112.37
N ILE A 382 46.04 -176.85 -112.80
CA ILE A 382 47.20 -175.94 -112.67
C ILE A 382 46.84 -174.61 -111.98
N LEU A 383 46.79 -174.69 -110.64
CA LEU A 383 47.45 -173.80 -109.66
C LEU A 383 47.55 -172.29 -110.00
N SER A 384 46.89 -171.37 -109.30
CA SER A 384 47.16 -170.97 -107.89
C SER A 384 48.54 -170.36 -107.60
N GLY A 385 49.08 -169.52 -108.51
CA GLY A 385 50.46 -169.02 -108.44
C GLY A 385 50.83 -167.95 -107.39
N LEU A 386 50.20 -166.76 -107.40
CA LEU A 386 50.85 -165.52 -106.89
C LEU A 386 49.90 -164.52 -106.18
N LEU A 387 50.15 -164.19 -104.89
CA LEU A 387 49.46 -163.18 -104.02
C LEU A 387 50.25 -162.93 -102.68
N GLU A 388 50.78 -161.72 -102.30
CA GLU A 388 51.28 -161.41 -100.89
C GLU A 388 51.77 -159.94 -100.48
N GLN A 389 51.72 -159.58 -99.15
CA GLN A 389 52.51 -158.59 -98.28
C GLN A 389 52.36 -157.00 -98.32
N VAL A 390 52.73 -156.05 -97.38
CA VAL A 390 52.97 -155.85 -95.87
C VAL A 390 53.17 -154.32 -95.42
N ILE A 391 53.05 -153.86 -94.13
CA ILE A 391 53.18 -152.42 -93.60
C ILE A 391 53.48 -152.22 -92.05
N LEU A 392 53.97 -151.03 -91.51
CA LEU A 392 54.00 -150.44 -90.06
C LEU A 392 54.98 -149.17 -89.88
N GLU A 393 55.22 -148.30 -88.84
CA GLU A 393 54.61 -147.72 -87.55
C GLU A 393 55.31 -146.38 -87.00
N GLU A 394 55.10 -145.86 -85.73
CA GLU A 394 55.55 -144.53 -85.10
C GLU A 394 55.52 -144.47 -83.49
N LYS A 395 56.14 -143.50 -82.72
CA LYS A 395 55.86 -143.02 -81.27
C LYS A 395 56.82 -141.99 -80.53
N GLY A 396 56.34 -141.08 -79.61
CA GLY A 396 56.93 -140.73 -78.24
C GLY A 396 57.24 -139.26 -77.69
N ALA A 397 56.99 -138.90 -76.38
CA ALA A 397 57.46 -137.68 -75.59
C ALA A 397 57.05 -137.62 -74.05
N GLU A 398 57.76 -136.95 -73.08
CA GLU A 398 57.26 -136.83 -71.64
C GLU A 398 57.78 -135.76 -70.58
N ALA A 399 58.98 -135.13 -70.65
CA ALA A 399 59.72 -134.71 -69.43
C ALA A 399 59.37 -133.41 -68.62
N THR A 400 58.31 -132.64 -68.90
CA THR A 400 58.23 -131.21 -68.48
C THR A 400 57.53 -130.86 -67.14
N ALA A 401 56.94 -131.82 -66.43
CA ALA A 401 55.93 -131.52 -65.39
C ALA A 401 56.44 -131.15 -63.98
N ALA A 402 57.71 -131.41 -63.64
CA ALA A 402 58.19 -131.35 -62.24
C ALA A 402 58.39 -129.92 -61.69
N ASN A 403 59.09 -129.06 -62.45
CA ASN A 403 59.60 -127.75 -62.02
C ASN A 403 58.50 -126.74 -61.63
N ILE A 404 57.24 -127.02 -61.97
CA ILE A 404 56.09 -126.11 -61.80
C ILE A 404 55.63 -126.00 -60.32
N ARG A 405 56.06 -126.90 -59.42
CA ARG A 405 55.58 -126.93 -58.03
C ARG A 405 56.34 -126.03 -57.06
N GLU A 406 57.67 -126.01 -57.09
CA GLU A 406 58.47 -125.24 -56.13
C GLU A 406 58.31 -123.72 -56.30
N LEU A 407 58.22 -123.28 -57.55
CA LEU A 407 57.90 -121.90 -57.93
C LEU A 407 56.64 -121.34 -57.23
N ARG A 408 55.67 -122.19 -56.85
CA ARG A 408 54.41 -121.76 -56.21
C ARG A 408 54.51 -121.48 -54.71
N LYS A 409 55.59 -121.88 -54.03
CA LYS A 409 55.78 -121.54 -52.60
C LYS A 409 56.40 -120.16 -52.45
N LEU A 410 57.51 -119.89 -53.14
CA LEU A 410 58.19 -118.59 -53.14
C LEU A 410 57.22 -117.43 -53.48
N VAL A 411 56.38 -117.63 -54.50
CA VAL A 411 55.34 -116.66 -54.89
C VAL A 411 54.42 -116.28 -53.71
N LYS A 412 54.04 -117.23 -52.85
CA LYS A 412 53.07 -116.95 -51.77
C LYS A 412 53.70 -116.17 -50.60
N ASP A 413 54.96 -116.39 -50.31
CA ASP A 413 55.65 -115.65 -49.27
C ASP A 413 55.96 -114.22 -49.76
N GLU A 414 56.31 -114.04 -51.04
CA GLU A 414 56.36 -112.72 -51.67
C GLU A 414 54.98 -112.04 -51.74
N ASP A 415 53.89 -112.75 -52.05
CA ASP A 415 52.52 -112.20 -52.03
C ASP A 415 52.19 -111.58 -50.65
N SER A 416 52.62 -112.22 -49.55
CA SER A 416 52.39 -111.71 -48.20
C SER A 416 53.16 -110.41 -47.92
N MET A 417 54.45 -110.37 -48.26
CA MET A 417 55.28 -109.18 -48.11
C MET A 417 54.83 -108.04 -49.03
N ALA A 418 54.33 -108.39 -50.21
CA ALA A 418 53.68 -107.46 -51.14
C ALA A 418 52.38 -106.89 -50.57
N THR A 419 51.57 -107.65 -49.80
CA THR A 419 50.36 -107.11 -49.17
C THR A 419 50.65 -106.11 -48.04
N ASP A 420 51.70 -106.29 -47.24
CA ASP A 420 52.10 -105.31 -46.24
C ASP A 420 52.70 -104.05 -46.87
N LEU A 421 53.56 -104.22 -47.89
CA LEU A 421 54.01 -103.12 -48.75
C LEU A 421 52.84 -102.37 -49.40
N ASN A 422 51.75 -103.05 -49.76
CA ASN A 422 50.55 -102.42 -50.31
C ASN A 422 49.78 -101.59 -49.27
N HIS A 423 49.82 -101.95 -47.98
CA HIS A 423 49.21 -101.16 -46.90
C HIS A 423 50.03 -99.92 -46.57
N GLU A 424 51.36 -100.05 -46.47
CA GLU A 424 52.28 -98.90 -46.35
C GLU A 424 52.16 -97.97 -47.57
N LEU A 425 52.16 -98.52 -48.80
CA LEU A 425 51.90 -97.77 -50.02
C LEU A 425 50.52 -97.11 -50.01
N SER A 426 49.48 -97.76 -49.51
CA SER A 426 48.12 -97.18 -49.45
C SER A 426 48.06 -96.02 -48.44
N ARG A 427 48.74 -96.14 -47.30
CA ARG A 427 48.87 -95.05 -46.32
C ARG A 427 49.65 -93.87 -46.90
N ILE A 428 50.84 -94.12 -47.43
CA ILE A 428 51.69 -93.11 -48.09
C ILE A 428 50.94 -92.49 -49.28
N ARG A 429 50.12 -93.26 -50.01
CA ARG A 429 49.29 -92.76 -51.11
C ARG A 429 48.12 -91.90 -50.61
N CYS A 430 47.53 -92.18 -49.46
CA CYS A 430 46.57 -91.28 -48.82
C CYS A 430 47.22 -89.97 -48.36
N ASP A 431 48.41 -90.03 -47.75
CA ASP A 431 49.16 -88.83 -47.34
C ASP A 431 49.61 -88.02 -48.57
N ILE A 432 50.08 -88.68 -49.64
CA ILE A 432 50.37 -88.06 -50.94
C ILE A 432 49.10 -87.47 -51.56
N LEU A 433 47.95 -88.13 -51.49
CA LEU A 433 46.67 -87.60 -52.01
C LEU A 433 46.18 -86.38 -51.20
N ALA A 434 46.40 -86.35 -49.88
CA ALA A 434 46.11 -85.19 -49.04
C ALA A 434 47.03 -84.01 -49.35
N VAL A 435 48.34 -84.26 -49.50
CA VAL A 435 49.32 -83.24 -49.91
C VAL A 435 49.09 -82.81 -51.37
N GLN A 436 48.65 -83.70 -52.26
CA GLN A 436 48.24 -83.36 -53.62
C GLN A 436 46.96 -82.54 -53.63
N ALA A 437 45.95 -82.86 -52.81
CA ALA A 437 44.75 -82.04 -52.67
C ALA A 437 45.09 -80.63 -52.16
N TYR A 438 45.88 -80.51 -51.10
CA TYR A 438 46.35 -79.22 -50.60
C TYR A 438 47.17 -78.44 -51.65
N ASN A 439 48.10 -79.10 -52.32
CA ASN A 439 48.87 -78.49 -53.42
C ASN A 439 48.00 -78.17 -54.65
N GLN A 440 46.90 -78.89 -54.88
CA GLN A 440 45.96 -78.65 -55.97
C GLN A 440 45.01 -77.49 -55.64
N ASP A 441 44.61 -77.33 -54.37
CA ASP A 441 43.91 -76.15 -53.89
C ASP A 441 44.82 -74.92 -53.97
N VAL A 442 46.05 -75.00 -53.47
CA VAL A 442 47.07 -73.94 -53.59
C VAL A 442 47.41 -73.65 -55.06
N ALA A 443 47.52 -74.66 -55.93
CA ALA A 443 47.72 -74.47 -57.36
C ALA A 443 46.47 -73.91 -58.05
N SER A 444 45.25 -74.19 -57.57
CA SER A 444 44.02 -73.59 -58.09
C SER A 444 43.90 -72.12 -57.67
N ALA A 445 44.32 -71.77 -56.45
CA ALA A 445 44.39 -70.41 -55.96
C ALA A 445 45.50 -69.62 -56.68
N LEU A 446 46.70 -70.18 -56.80
CA LEU A 446 47.79 -69.61 -57.61
C LEU A 446 47.40 -69.48 -59.07
N LYS A 447 46.68 -70.46 -59.65
CA LYS A 447 46.16 -70.35 -61.01
C LYS A 447 45.06 -69.30 -61.11
N ALA A 448 44.14 -69.17 -60.16
CA ALA A 448 43.13 -68.11 -60.17
C ALA A 448 43.76 -66.72 -60.02
N VAL A 449 44.81 -66.58 -59.20
CA VAL A 449 45.62 -65.36 -59.11
C VAL A 449 46.38 -65.12 -60.42
N ASN A 450 47.01 -66.14 -60.99
CA ASN A 450 47.78 -66.02 -62.23
C ASN A 450 46.89 -65.82 -63.46
N ASP A 451 45.65 -66.30 -63.48
CA ASP A 451 44.64 -66.06 -64.52
C ASP A 451 44.02 -64.66 -64.34
N ASN A 452 43.91 -64.14 -63.11
CA ASN A 452 43.60 -62.72 -62.85
C ASN A 452 44.75 -61.79 -63.25
N VAL A 453 46.00 -62.18 -62.98
CA VAL A 453 47.21 -61.46 -63.37
C VAL A 453 47.41 -61.54 -64.88
N ALA A 454 47.17 -62.69 -65.52
CA ALA A 454 47.26 -62.87 -66.96
C ALA A 454 46.09 -62.24 -67.70
N SER A 455 44.87 -62.21 -67.16
CA SER A 455 43.77 -61.43 -67.76
C SER A 455 44.01 -59.92 -67.61
N LYS A 456 44.60 -59.46 -66.49
CA LYS A 456 45.08 -58.07 -66.36
C LYS A 456 46.26 -57.78 -67.30
N TYR A 457 47.25 -58.66 -67.44
CA TYR A 457 48.34 -58.49 -68.42
C TYR A 457 47.86 -58.61 -69.86
N ASN A 458 46.80 -59.38 -70.16
CA ASN A 458 46.18 -59.42 -71.48
C ASN A 458 45.30 -58.18 -71.72
N LEU A 459 44.72 -57.58 -70.68
CA LEU A 459 44.00 -56.31 -70.78
C LEU A 459 44.97 -55.14 -70.92
N ILE A 460 46.08 -55.13 -70.17
CA ILE A 460 47.20 -54.21 -70.32
C ILE A 460 47.87 -54.42 -71.67
N SER A 461 48.10 -55.66 -72.12
CA SER A 461 48.68 -55.93 -73.44
C SER A 461 47.73 -55.57 -74.58
N LYS A 462 46.40 -55.68 -74.39
CA LYS A 462 45.40 -55.11 -75.30
C LYS A 462 45.45 -53.59 -75.27
N PHE A 463 45.49 -52.95 -74.10
CA PHE A 463 45.61 -51.50 -74.02
C PHE A 463 46.96 -50.98 -74.50
N ASP A 464 48.06 -51.73 -74.37
CA ASP A 464 49.38 -51.41 -74.92
C ASP A 464 49.45 -51.69 -76.42
N ALA A 465 48.72 -52.69 -76.92
CA ALA A 465 48.61 -52.96 -78.35
C ALA A 465 47.66 -51.96 -79.02
N GLU A 466 46.59 -51.55 -78.35
CA GLU A 466 45.68 -50.47 -78.74
C GLU A 466 46.37 -49.12 -78.60
N ILE A 467 47.13 -48.85 -77.54
CA ILE A 467 47.98 -47.66 -77.42
C ILE A 467 49.05 -47.70 -78.49
N LYS A 468 49.84 -48.77 -78.67
CA LYS A 468 50.83 -48.83 -79.77
C LYS A 468 50.20 -48.87 -81.16
N GLN A 469 48.95 -49.29 -81.31
CA GLN A 469 48.19 -49.17 -82.55
C GLN A 469 47.68 -47.74 -82.73
N LYS A 470 47.23 -47.05 -81.68
CA LYS A 470 46.79 -45.66 -81.70
C LYS A 470 47.95 -44.68 -81.74
N GLU A 471 49.12 -45.03 -81.24
CA GLU A 471 50.39 -44.34 -81.40
C GLU A 471 50.88 -44.54 -82.83
N ARG A 472 50.88 -45.75 -83.39
CA ARG A 472 51.21 -45.94 -84.82
C ARG A 472 50.16 -45.36 -85.77
N GLU A 473 48.87 -45.39 -85.41
CA GLU A 473 47.78 -44.80 -86.18
C GLU A 473 47.77 -43.28 -86.01
N VAL A 474 48.16 -42.74 -84.83
CA VAL A 474 48.51 -41.33 -84.65
C VAL A 474 49.73 -41.05 -85.50
N ASP A 475 50.90 -41.66 -85.32
CA ASP A 475 52.12 -41.41 -86.10
C ASP A 475 51.89 -41.48 -87.62
N ILE A 476 51.14 -42.48 -88.09
CA ILE A 476 50.70 -42.56 -89.49
C ILE A 476 49.77 -41.40 -89.82
N LYS A 477 48.78 -41.07 -88.98
CA LYS A 477 47.97 -39.84 -89.14
C LYS A 477 48.73 -38.54 -88.87
N THR A 478 49.87 -38.48 -88.21
CA THR A 478 50.65 -37.25 -87.98
C THR A 478 51.60 -37.06 -89.15
N LYS A 479 52.15 -38.14 -89.70
CA LYS A 479 52.90 -38.14 -90.97
C LYS A 479 51.97 -37.92 -92.17
N GLU A 480 50.78 -38.51 -92.12
CA GLU A 480 49.72 -38.30 -93.12
C GLU A 480 49.01 -36.96 -92.93
N ILE A 481 48.88 -36.40 -91.71
CA ILE A 481 48.48 -35.00 -91.52
C ILE A 481 49.61 -34.09 -91.97
N ILE A 482 50.90 -34.33 -91.69
CA ILE A 482 51.98 -33.51 -92.27
C ILE A 482 51.98 -33.59 -93.81
N ARG A 483 51.65 -34.75 -94.40
CA ARG A 483 51.48 -34.92 -95.86
C ARG A 483 50.20 -34.27 -96.38
N LEU A 484 49.07 -34.39 -95.69
CA LEU A 484 47.77 -33.85 -96.05
C LEU A 484 47.64 -32.37 -95.73
N THR A 485 48.40 -31.83 -94.78
CA THR A 485 48.57 -30.41 -94.46
C THR A 485 49.48 -29.77 -95.48
N ARG A 486 50.63 -30.38 -95.85
CA ARG A 486 51.37 -29.93 -97.04
C ARG A 486 50.54 -29.99 -98.32
N LYS A 487 49.65 -30.97 -98.45
CA LYS A 487 48.69 -31.02 -99.56
C LYS A 487 47.50 -30.06 -99.39
N TYR A 488 47.08 -29.72 -98.17
CA TYR A 488 46.08 -28.68 -97.90
C TYR A 488 46.67 -27.32 -98.25
N GLU A 489 47.85 -26.98 -97.74
CA GLU A 489 48.64 -25.81 -98.12
C GLU A 489 48.86 -25.71 -99.65
N GLN A 490 48.79 -26.82 -100.39
CA GLN A 490 48.83 -26.87 -101.87
C GLN A 490 47.44 -26.91 -102.56
N LEU A 491 46.34 -27.18 -101.84
CA LEU A 491 44.99 -27.37 -102.39
C LEU A 491 43.95 -26.36 -101.86
N THR A 492 43.98 -25.96 -100.59
CA THR A 492 43.33 -24.72 -100.09
C THR A 492 44.09 -23.46 -100.49
N ALA A 493 45.18 -23.59 -101.25
CA ALA A 493 45.66 -22.52 -102.13
C ALA A 493 44.81 -22.35 -103.40
N ASN A 494 43.89 -23.27 -103.70
CA ASN A 494 43.20 -23.38 -105.00
C ASN A 494 41.70 -23.71 -104.95
N PHE A 495 41.08 -24.02 -103.79
CA PHE A 495 39.64 -24.36 -103.72
C PHE A 495 38.93 -23.83 -102.47
N ASP A 496 37.77 -23.20 -102.71
CA ASP A 496 36.86 -22.57 -101.74
C ASP A 496 35.79 -23.53 -101.16
N ASP A 497 35.02 -23.02 -100.19
CA ASP A 497 33.88 -23.67 -99.55
C ASP A 497 32.76 -24.11 -100.52
N SER A 498 32.55 -25.43 -100.67
CA SER A 498 31.20 -26.03 -100.76
C SER A 498 31.18 -27.56 -100.66
N ALA A 499 30.08 -28.06 -100.08
CA ALA A 499 29.65 -29.47 -99.94
C ALA A 499 30.28 -30.31 -98.82
N SER A 500 29.78 -30.13 -97.59
CA SER A 500 29.98 -31.09 -96.48
C SER A 500 29.14 -32.38 -96.67
N SER A 501 29.69 -33.51 -96.22
CA SER A 501 29.16 -34.86 -96.47
C SER A 501 28.11 -35.30 -95.42
N PRO A 502 27.12 -36.15 -95.76
CA PRO A 502 26.11 -36.62 -94.80
C PRO A 502 26.67 -37.29 -93.53
N TRP A 503 27.85 -37.90 -93.58
CA TRP A 503 28.53 -38.44 -92.39
C TRP A 503 29.13 -37.37 -91.49
N GLU A 504 29.52 -36.22 -92.05
CA GLU A 504 29.92 -35.05 -91.29
C GLU A 504 28.70 -34.39 -90.65
N ALA A 505 27.57 -34.31 -91.36
CA ALA A 505 26.30 -33.87 -90.79
C ALA A 505 25.85 -34.76 -89.61
N MET A 506 26.00 -36.09 -89.72
CA MET A 506 25.71 -37.04 -88.63
C MET A 506 26.71 -36.93 -87.47
N MET A 507 28.01 -36.71 -87.76
CA MET A 507 29.00 -36.46 -86.71
C MET A 507 28.82 -35.09 -86.06
N HIS A 508 28.30 -34.10 -86.79
CA HIS A 508 27.96 -32.77 -86.28
C HIS A 508 26.70 -32.80 -85.42
N SER A 509 25.65 -33.54 -85.81
CA SER A 509 24.45 -33.71 -84.98
C SER A 509 24.78 -34.47 -83.67
N LEU A 510 25.57 -35.54 -83.73
CA LEU A 510 26.05 -36.23 -82.53
C LEU A 510 26.97 -35.35 -81.66
N LYS A 511 27.82 -34.49 -82.25
CA LYS A 511 28.58 -33.47 -81.49
C LYS A 511 27.66 -32.44 -80.85
N ILE A 512 26.60 -31.98 -81.53
CA ILE A 512 25.58 -31.09 -80.97
C ILE A 512 24.89 -31.79 -79.79
N GLU A 513 24.47 -33.04 -79.92
CA GLU A 513 23.80 -33.79 -78.87
C GLU A 513 24.70 -34.03 -77.65
N ILE A 514 25.96 -34.43 -77.87
CA ILE A 514 26.97 -34.56 -76.79
C ILE A 514 27.21 -33.20 -76.11
N ASN A 515 27.35 -32.11 -76.87
CA ASN A 515 27.51 -30.76 -76.31
C ASN A 515 26.26 -30.29 -75.57
N GLN A 516 25.07 -30.70 -76.00
CA GLN A 516 23.80 -30.41 -75.34
C GLN A 516 23.68 -31.19 -74.02
N LYS A 517 24.04 -32.47 -73.99
CA LYS A 517 24.10 -33.27 -72.74
C LYS A 517 25.20 -32.79 -71.80
N MET A 518 26.34 -32.33 -72.31
CA MET A 518 27.36 -31.60 -71.54
C MET A 518 26.78 -30.32 -70.90
N LYS A 519 26.01 -29.52 -71.64
CA LYS A 519 25.35 -28.32 -71.08
C LYS A 519 24.32 -28.68 -70.01
N GLU A 520 23.43 -29.61 -70.27
CA GLU A 520 22.41 -30.09 -69.32
C GLU A 520 23.05 -30.66 -68.03
N SER A 521 24.16 -31.39 -68.15
CA SER A 521 24.94 -31.89 -67.01
C SER A 521 25.58 -30.74 -66.22
N ASN A 522 26.27 -29.81 -66.89
CA ASN A 522 26.86 -28.64 -66.25
C ASN A 522 25.83 -27.71 -65.59
N GLU A 523 24.65 -27.54 -66.20
CA GLU A 523 23.52 -26.83 -65.57
C GLU A 523 23.00 -27.57 -64.34
N SER A 524 22.88 -28.89 -64.40
CA SER A 524 22.46 -29.71 -63.27
C SER A 524 23.47 -29.66 -62.12
N GLN A 525 24.77 -29.65 -62.44
CA GLN A 525 25.84 -29.44 -61.45
C GLN A 525 25.81 -28.03 -60.86
N LYS A 526 25.56 -26.98 -61.67
CA LYS A 526 25.37 -25.60 -61.17
C LYS A 526 24.14 -25.48 -60.28
N ARG A 527 23.00 -26.09 -60.65
CA ARG A 527 21.79 -26.16 -59.82
C ARG A 527 22.07 -26.90 -58.51
N TRP A 528 22.77 -28.03 -58.55
CA TRP A 528 23.17 -28.77 -57.35
C TRP A 528 24.10 -27.97 -56.44
N LEU A 529 25.14 -27.31 -56.99
CA LEU A 529 26.01 -26.43 -56.21
C LEU A 529 25.23 -25.26 -55.59
N SER A 530 24.34 -24.62 -56.34
CA SER A 530 23.49 -23.53 -55.82
C SER A 530 22.56 -24.00 -54.70
N LEU A 531 21.98 -25.19 -54.84
CA LEU A 531 21.15 -25.82 -53.79
C LEU A 531 21.99 -26.19 -52.56
N GLN A 532 23.20 -26.71 -52.76
CA GLN A 532 24.13 -27.05 -51.67
C GLN A 532 24.60 -25.80 -50.92
N THR A 533 24.92 -24.71 -51.63
CA THR A 533 25.24 -23.41 -51.00
C THR A 533 24.04 -22.86 -50.25
N SER A 534 22.84 -22.90 -50.83
CA SER A 534 21.61 -22.49 -50.14
C SER A 534 21.32 -23.33 -48.90
N LEU A 535 21.59 -24.64 -48.94
CA LEU A 535 21.44 -25.55 -47.80
C LEU A 535 22.45 -25.24 -46.70
N VAL A 536 23.71 -24.91 -47.03
CA VAL A 536 24.72 -24.48 -46.06
C VAL A 536 24.36 -23.13 -45.44
N VAL A 537 23.82 -22.18 -46.21
CA VAL A 537 23.29 -20.90 -45.67
C VAL A 537 22.14 -21.17 -44.70
N LEU A 538 21.14 -21.94 -45.11
CA LEU A 538 20.00 -22.32 -44.25
C LEU A 538 20.45 -23.08 -42.99
N GLN A 539 21.45 -23.96 -43.08
CA GLN A 539 22.00 -24.64 -41.91
C GLN A 539 22.69 -23.67 -40.94
N ASN A 540 23.43 -22.69 -41.45
CA ASN A 540 24.04 -21.64 -40.63
C ASN A 540 22.99 -20.71 -40.01
N GLU A 541 21.92 -20.40 -40.73
CA GLU A 541 20.77 -19.65 -40.21
C GLU A 541 20.07 -20.42 -39.08
N VAL A 542 19.76 -21.71 -39.29
CA VAL A 542 19.19 -22.63 -38.28
C VAL A 542 20.09 -22.72 -37.05
N ASN A 543 21.42 -22.83 -37.22
CA ASN A 543 22.36 -22.81 -36.11
C ASN A 543 22.29 -21.47 -35.34
N SER A 544 22.21 -20.33 -36.04
CA SER A 544 22.08 -19.00 -35.42
C SER A 544 20.73 -18.82 -34.70
N LEU A 545 19.66 -19.42 -35.22
CA LEU A 545 18.31 -19.39 -34.63
C LEU A 545 18.25 -20.29 -33.39
N SER A 546 18.91 -21.44 -33.42
CA SER A 546 19.10 -22.31 -32.25
C SER A 546 19.86 -21.58 -31.13
N GLU A 547 20.94 -20.86 -31.46
CA GLU A 547 21.66 -20.07 -30.46
C GLU A 547 20.81 -18.92 -29.90
N LYS A 548 20.09 -18.19 -30.76
CA LYS A 548 19.14 -17.14 -30.32
C LYS A 548 18.03 -17.71 -29.43
N ALA A 549 17.50 -18.90 -29.74
CA ALA A 549 16.49 -19.57 -28.93
C ALA A 549 17.05 -20.01 -27.56
N GLN A 550 18.28 -20.52 -27.51
CA GLN A 550 18.96 -20.84 -26.24
C GLN A 550 19.18 -19.58 -25.40
N ARG A 551 19.68 -18.49 -25.98
CA ARG A 551 19.83 -17.19 -25.30
C ARG A 551 18.48 -16.69 -24.75
N ALA A 552 17.42 -16.72 -25.56
CA ALA A 552 16.06 -16.34 -25.12
C ALA A 552 15.53 -17.23 -23.98
N ALA A 553 15.85 -18.53 -23.96
CA ALA A 553 15.50 -19.44 -22.86
C ALA A 553 16.27 -19.12 -21.57
N TYR A 554 17.56 -18.75 -21.67
CA TYR A 554 18.33 -18.24 -20.52
C TYR A 554 17.76 -16.92 -20.00
N ASP A 555 17.44 -15.97 -20.88
CA ASP A 555 16.82 -14.70 -20.51
C ASP A 555 15.44 -14.91 -19.84
N GLN A 556 14.63 -15.85 -20.34
CA GLN A 556 13.38 -16.26 -19.70
C GLN A 556 13.62 -16.88 -18.32
N GLY A 557 14.70 -17.65 -18.14
CA GLY A 557 15.15 -18.15 -16.84
C GLY A 557 15.51 -17.02 -15.85
N VAL A 558 16.27 -16.02 -16.30
CA VAL A 558 16.65 -14.86 -15.48
C VAL A 558 15.42 -14.00 -15.16
N LEU A 559 14.53 -13.77 -16.12
CA LEU A 559 13.30 -12.99 -15.93
C LEU A 559 12.30 -13.69 -15.00
N THR A 560 12.17 -15.02 -15.07
CA THR A 560 11.32 -15.79 -14.13
C THR A 560 11.91 -15.78 -12.72
N GLN A 561 13.23 -15.95 -12.55
CA GLN A 561 13.88 -15.77 -11.23
C GLN A 561 13.71 -14.35 -10.68
N ARG A 562 13.86 -13.31 -11.54
CA ARG A 562 13.61 -11.92 -11.15
C ARG A 562 12.15 -11.69 -10.76
N LYS A 563 11.20 -12.29 -11.49
CA LYS A 563 9.78 -12.26 -11.15
C LYS A 563 9.55 -12.88 -9.76
N TYR A 564 10.05 -14.08 -9.48
CA TYR A 564 9.88 -14.72 -8.16
C TYR A 564 10.44 -13.86 -7.01
N ARG A 565 11.57 -13.17 -7.20
CA ARG A 565 12.11 -12.23 -6.19
C ARG A 565 11.18 -11.02 -5.98
N VAL A 566 10.62 -10.44 -7.05
CA VAL A 566 9.66 -9.33 -6.96
C VAL A 566 8.33 -9.78 -6.36
N ASP A 567 7.80 -10.93 -6.77
CA ASP A 567 6.58 -11.52 -6.20
C ASP A 567 6.77 -11.81 -4.70
N MET A 568 7.95 -12.28 -4.27
CA MET A 568 8.26 -12.47 -2.85
C MET A 568 8.28 -11.14 -2.07
N GLN A 569 8.95 -10.11 -2.61
CA GLN A 569 8.97 -8.77 -2.00
C GLN A 569 7.57 -8.15 -1.93
N TYR A 570 6.79 -8.27 -3.01
CA TYR A 570 5.38 -7.84 -3.05
C TYR A 570 4.54 -8.56 -2.00
N ASN A 571 4.66 -9.89 -1.86
CA ASN A 571 3.95 -10.64 -0.83
C ASN A 571 4.37 -10.27 0.60
N MET A 572 5.63 -9.89 0.83
CA MET A 572 6.07 -9.33 2.12
C MET A 572 5.44 -7.96 2.39
N LEU A 573 5.41 -7.07 1.41
CA LEU A 573 4.75 -5.76 1.52
C LEU A 573 3.23 -5.91 1.74
N VAL A 574 2.56 -6.83 1.05
CA VAL A 574 1.14 -7.14 1.25
C VAL A 574 0.85 -7.68 2.65
N LYS A 575 1.76 -8.48 3.23
CA LYS A 575 1.66 -8.88 4.64
C LYS A 575 1.79 -7.68 5.57
N ALA A 576 2.85 -6.89 5.44
CA ALA A 576 3.06 -5.69 6.25
C ALA A 576 1.88 -4.70 6.16
N ILE A 577 1.27 -4.53 4.98
CA ILE A 577 0.06 -3.71 4.78
C ILE A 577 -1.15 -4.32 5.50
N LYS A 578 -1.33 -5.65 5.53
CA LYS A 578 -2.39 -6.30 6.32
C LYS A 578 -2.16 -6.11 7.82
N ASP A 579 -0.94 -6.29 8.28
CA ASP A 579 -0.56 -6.16 9.70
C ASP A 579 -0.76 -4.70 10.18
N LEU A 580 -0.37 -3.72 9.36
CA LEU A 580 -0.65 -2.30 9.59
C LEU A 580 -2.15 -1.99 9.59
N ASN A 581 -2.95 -2.58 8.70
CA ASN A 581 -4.40 -2.40 8.70
C ASN A 581 -5.07 -3.02 9.95
N ILE A 582 -4.57 -4.17 10.43
CA ILE A 582 -5.01 -4.76 11.71
C ILE A 582 -4.65 -3.82 12.88
N GLY A 583 -3.43 -3.27 12.88
CA GLY A 583 -3.00 -2.25 13.87
C GLY A 583 -3.86 -0.98 13.83
N ILE A 584 -4.20 -0.47 12.64
CA ILE A 584 -5.12 0.65 12.45
C ILE A 584 -6.53 0.30 12.96
N GLY A 585 -7.01 -0.92 12.73
CA GLY A 585 -8.27 -1.42 13.29
C GLY A 585 -8.26 -1.42 14.83
N GLN A 586 -7.21 -1.95 15.45
CA GLN A 586 -7.02 -1.91 16.90
C GLN A 586 -6.98 -0.47 17.44
N LYS A 587 -6.27 0.45 16.76
CA LYS A 587 -6.23 1.87 17.13
C LYS A 587 -7.59 2.56 16.96
N ARG A 588 -8.36 2.25 15.92
CA ARG A 588 -9.75 2.73 15.76
C ARG A 588 -10.64 2.24 16.90
N ASN A 589 -10.58 0.95 17.26
CA ASN A 589 -11.34 0.41 18.38
C ASN A 589 -10.98 1.05 19.72
N LEU A 590 -9.69 1.38 19.94
CA LEU A 590 -9.24 2.16 21.10
C LEU A 590 -9.74 3.61 21.07
N ILE A 591 -9.81 4.25 19.90
CA ILE A 591 -10.40 5.60 19.74
C ILE A 591 -11.91 5.56 20.04
N THR A 592 -12.65 4.57 19.53
CA THR A 592 -14.07 4.39 19.87
C THR A 592 -14.24 4.22 21.38
N ARG A 593 -13.48 3.32 22.02
CA ARG A 593 -13.54 3.12 23.47
C ARG A 593 -13.14 4.36 24.27
N LEU A 594 -12.21 5.18 23.78
CA LEU A 594 -11.88 6.47 24.40
C LEU A 594 -13.02 7.48 24.22
N ASN A 595 -13.67 7.53 23.06
CA ASN A 595 -14.84 8.38 22.83
C ASN A 595 -16.03 7.95 23.70
N ASP A 596 -16.25 6.64 23.90
CA ASP A 596 -17.26 6.11 24.82
C ASP A 596 -16.96 6.53 26.28
N LEU A 597 -15.69 6.50 26.68
CA LEU A 597 -15.25 6.94 28.01
C LEU A 597 -15.33 8.46 28.17
N ILE A 598 -15.02 9.25 27.14
CA ILE A 598 -15.20 10.71 27.14
C ILE A 598 -16.69 11.05 27.20
N GLY A 599 -17.54 10.35 26.46
CA GLY A 599 -19.00 10.50 26.54
C GLY A 599 -19.53 10.21 27.94
N LYS A 600 -19.14 9.07 28.53
CA LYS A 600 -19.50 8.71 29.91
C LYS A 600 -18.98 9.71 30.93
N ASN A 601 -17.73 10.17 30.79
CA ASN A 601 -17.16 11.17 31.67
C ASN A 601 -17.89 12.52 31.55
N LYS A 602 -18.30 12.91 30.34
CA LYS A 602 -19.07 14.13 30.11
C LYS A 602 -20.51 14.03 30.66
N THR A 603 -21.16 12.87 30.58
CA THR A 603 -22.46 12.66 31.24
C THR A 603 -22.35 12.62 32.76
N LEU A 604 -21.22 12.14 33.30
CA LEU A 604 -20.93 12.22 34.73
C LEU A 604 -20.66 13.68 35.14
N GLU A 605 -19.86 14.41 34.37
CA GLU A 605 -19.57 15.84 34.55
C GLU A 605 -20.85 16.68 34.55
N THR A 606 -21.76 16.49 33.58
CA THR A 606 -23.08 17.16 33.63
C THR A 606 -23.89 16.72 34.84
N SER A 607 -23.97 15.43 35.17
CA SER A 607 -24.73 14.99 36.35
C SER A 607 -24.17 15.53 37.67
N LEU A 608 -22.86 15.73 37.77
CA LEU A 608 -22.22 16.34 38.94
C LEU A 608 -22.45 17.85 38.98
N LEU A 609 -22.44 18.54 37.83
CA LEU A 609 -22.87 19.93 37.73
C LEU A 609 -24.34 20.07 38.16
N ASP A 610 -25.26 19.29 37.58
CA ASP A 610 -26.67 19.26 37.95
C ASP A 610 -26.86 19.02 39.47
N ILE A 611 -26.15 18.05 40.05
CA ILE A 611 -26.19 17.78 41.49
C ILE A 611 -25.62 18.94 42.32
N THR A 612 -24.52 19.57 41.89
CA THR A 612 -23.95 20.73 42.62
C THR A 612 -24.79 21.99 42.50
N GLU A 613 -25.44 22.24 41.36
CA GLU A 613 -26.42 23.33 41.23
C GLU A 613 -27.64 23.08 42.11
N ASN A 614 -28.18 21.85 42.12
CA ASN A 614 -29.28 21.48 43.02
C ASN A 614 -28.89 21.62 44.51
N MET A 615 -27.68 21.21 44.91
CA MET A 615 -27.18 21.43 46.27
C MET A 615 -26.98 22.91 46.59
N GLN A 616 -26.47 23.73 45.66
CA GLN A 616 -26.36 25.19 45.85
C GLN A 616 -27.74 25.84 46.02
N ILE A 617 -28.75 25.41 45.25
CA ILE A 617 -30.13 25.87 45.39
C ILE A 617 -30.70 25.45 46.76
N GLN A 618 -30.48 24.20 47.20
CA GLN A 618 -30.91 23.74 48.53
C GLN A 618 -30.21 24.50 49.67
N HIS A 619 -28.91 24.76 49.55
CA HIS A 619 -28.17 25.58 50.53
C HIS A 619 -28.64 27.04 50.54
N TYR A 620 -28.96 27.62 49.38
CA TYR A 620 -29.53 28.97 49.30
C TYR A 620 -30.93 29.05 49.93
N LEU A 621 -31.78 28.05 49.71
CA LEU A 621 -33.08 27.95 50.36
C LEU A 621 -32.92 27.80 51.88
N ALA A 622 -32.11 26.85 52.35
CA ALA A 622 -31.85 26.68 53.79
C ALA A 622 -31.23 27.93 54.46
N LEU A 623 -30.38 28.69 53.76
CA LEU A 623 -29.88 29.99 54.24
C LEU A 623 -30.97 31.07 54.29
N LYS A 624 -31.93 31.05 53.37
CA LYS A 624 -33.08 31.95 53.36
C LYS A 624 -34.09 31.60 54.46
N ASP A 625 -34.30 30.31 54.71
CA ASP A 625 -35.17 29.82 55.78
C ASP A 625 -34.56 30.17 57.15
N LEU A 626 -33.26 29.90 57.36
CA LEU A 626 -32.53 30.37 58.55
C LEU A 626 -32.51 31.90 58.71
N ALA A 627 -32.54 32.66 57.61
CA ALA A 627 -32.68 34.12 57.65
C ALA A 627 -34.10 34.57 58.06
N ALA A 628 -35.12 33.78 57.75
CA ALA A 628 -36.49 34.00 58.26
C ALA A 628 -36.59 33.62 59.74
N ASP A 629 -36.07 32.45 60.14
CA ASP A 629 -36.04 32.00 61.53
C ASP A 629 -35.32 33.02 62.45
N THR A 630 -34.18 33.54 61.99
CA THR A 630 -33.43 34.57 62.74
C THR A 630 -34.13 35.93 62.75
N MET A 631 -34.87 36.31 61.70
CA MET A 631 -35.76 37.49 61.75
C MET A 631 -36.94 37.29 62.72
N GLU A 632 -37.51 36.10 62.80
CA GLU A 632 -38.58 35.82 63.77
C GLU A 632 -38.04 35.84 65.20
N LEU A 633 -36.90 35.19 65.47
CA LEU A 633 -36.23 35.24 66.78
C LEU A 633 -35.81 36.66 67.17
N GLN A 634 -35.36 37.49 66.21
CA GLN A 634 -35.10 38.91 66.42
C GLN A 634 -36.38 39.66 66.84
N SER A 635 -37.52 39.42 66.16
CA SER A 635 -38.80 40.03 66.52
C SER A 635 -39.34 39.53 67.88
N GLN A 636 -39.12 38.25 68.22
CA GLN A 636 -39.47 37.70 69.53
C GLN A 636 -38.60 38.31 70.65
N LEU A 637 -37.32 38.57 70.38
CA LEU A 637 -36.41 39.27 71.28
C LEU A 637 -36.82 40.74 71.47
N ASP A 638 -37.12 41.46 70.39
CA ASP A 638 -37.54 42.87 70.44
C ASP A 638 -38.87 43.01 71.21
N ASN A 639 -39.82 42.08 71.01
CA ASN A 639 -41.04 42.00 71.82
C ASN A 639 -40.72 41.73 73.31
N SER A 640 -39.81 40.80 73.60
CA SER A 640 -39.38 40.49 74.98
C SER A 640 -38.70 41.69 75.67
N ILE A 641 -37.96 42.50 74.91
CA ILE A 641 -37.36 43.76 75.39
C ILE A 641 -38.45 44.80 75.66
N ALA A 642 -39.44 44.92 74.78
CA ALA A 642 -40.58 45.84 74.98
C ALA A 642 -41.43 45.44 76.21
N GLU A 643 -41.69 44.14 76.41
CA GLU A 643 -42.37 43.62 77.61
C GLU A 643 -41.55 43.85 78.89
N LYS A 644 -40.24 43.62 78.85
CA LYS A 644 -39.33 43.92 79.96
C LYS A 644 -39.29 45.42 80.30
N ASP A 645 -39.22 46.30 79.31
CA ASP A 645 -39.20 47.75 79.53
C ASP A 645 -40.58 48.28 79.98
N HIS A 646 -41.67 47.62 79.59
CA HIS A 646 -43.01 47.86 80.13
C HIS A 646 -43.12 47.41 81.60
N ALA A 647 -42.61 46.22 81.92
CA ALA A 647 -42.54 45.72 83.30
C ALA A 647 -41.62 46.58 84.20
N SER A 648 -40.53 47.12 83.65
CA SER A 648 -39.66 48.07 84.36
C SER A 648 -40.39 49.37 84.69
N LYS A 649 -41.15 49.95 83.75
CA LYS A 649 -41.94 51.16 84.02
C LYS A 649 -43.02 50.92 85.07
N HIS A 650 -43.68 49.76 85.05
CA HIS A 650 -44.61 49.39 86.13
C HIS A 650 -43.90 49.13 87.46
N LEU A 651 -42.65 48.66 87.47
CA LEU A 651 -41.85 48.59 88.69
C LEU A 651 -41.52 50.02 89.20
N ASP A 652 -41.12 50.94 88.33
CA ASP A 652 -40.86 52.35 88.67
C ASP A 652 -42.13 53.03 89.24
N GLU A 653 -43.30 52.77 88.65
CA GLU A 653 -44.61 53.21 89.15
C GLU A 653 -44.96 52.60 90.52
N LEU A 654 -44.70 51.30 90.71
CA LEU A 654 -44.91 50.62 91.98
C LEU A 654 -43.93 51.10 93.06
N GLU A 655 -42.67 51.38 92.72
CA GLU A 655 -41.70 51.99 93.63
C GLU A 655 -42.09 53.43 93.99
N HIS A 656 -42.58 54.22 93.03
CA HIS A 656 -43.16 55.53 93.29
C HIS A 656 -44.38 55.43 94.23
N HIS A 657 -45.27 54.46 94.00
CA HIS A 657 -46.40 54.21 94.91
C HIS A 657 -45.94 53.74 96.30
N VAL A 658 -44.93 52.89 96.41
CA VAL A 658 -44.35 52.45 97.69
C VAL A 658 -43.67 53.62 98.42
N MET A 659 -42.98 54.52 97.70
CA MET A 659 -42.46 55.77 98.24
C MET A 659 -43.57 56.71 98.72
N LEU A 660 -44.65 56.86 97.95
CA LEU A 660 -45.80 57.67 98.34
C LEU A 660 -46.53 57.08 99.56
N TRP A 661 -46.66 55.76 99.65
CA TRP A 661 -47.22 55.06 100.82
C TRP A 661 -46.28 55.13 102.03
N ARG A 662 -44.96 55.01 101.85
CA ARG A 662 -43.97 55.26 102.91
C ARG A 662 -44.05 56.68 103.43
N TYR A 663 -44.19 57.67 102.55
CA TYR A 663 -44.38 59.07 102.94
C TYR A 663 -45.70 59.27 103.71
N LYS A 664 -46.82 58.71 103.22
CA LYS A 664 -48.10 58.73 103.93
C LYS A 664 -48.04 58.05 105.30
N VAL A 665 -47.36 56.90 105.41
CA VAL A 665 -47.18 56.18 106.68
C VAL A 665 -46.24 56.94 107.62
N SER A 666 -45.18 57.59 107.11
CA SER A 666 -44.32 58.45 107.92
C SER A 666 -45.07 59.67 108.45
N PHE A 667 -45.85 60.34 107.58
CA PHE A 667 -46.72 61.44 107.96
C PHE A 667 -47.78 61.00 108.97
N GLU A 668 -48.39 59.82 108.78
CA GLU A 668 -49.36 59.26 109.72
C GLU A 668 -48.72 58.83 111.06
N ILE A 669 -47.44 58.42 111.07
CA ILE A 669 -46.66 58.20 112.30
C ILE A 669 -46.33 59.53 112.98
N GLU A 670 -46.09 60.62 112.23
CA GLU A 670 -45.91 61.96 112.81
C GLU A 670 -47.24 62.51 113.38
N THR A 671 -48.36 62.39 112.66
CA THR A 671 -49.68 62.81 113.18
C THR A 671 -50.12 61.97 114.37
N GLN A 672 -49.92 60.64 114.35
CA GLN A 672 -50.19 59.78 115.51
C GLN A 672 -49.22 60.05 116.65
N GLY A 673 -47.94 60.33 116.39
CA GLY A 673 -46.97 60.78 117.40
C GLY A 673 -47.34 62.11 118.07
N VAL A 674 -47.99 63.01 117.33
CA VAL A 674 -48.60 64.24 117.86
C VAL A 674 -49.88 63.94 118.67
N CYS A 675 -50.71 62.99 118.21
CA CYS A 675 -51.97 62.62 118.87
C CYS A 675 -51.79 61.78 120.15
N TYR A 676 -50.75 60.95 120.25
CA TYR A 676 -50.48 60.09 121.43
C TYR A 676 -50.05 60.85 122.71
N ARG A 677 -50.28 62.16 122.78
CA ARG A 677 -50.21 62.97 124.01
C ARG A 677 -51.53 63.03 124.80
N LYS A 678 -52.62 62.41 124.32
CA LYS A 678 -53.82 62.04 125.10
C LYS A 678 -54.29 60.66 124.66
N GLY A 679 -54.42 59.70 125.57
CA GLY A 679 -54.88 58.34 125.26
C GLY A 679 -56.33 58.07 125.66
N ILE A 680 -56.90 56.96 125.16
CA ILE A 680 -57.93 56.10 125.80
C ILE A 680 -58.21 54.87 124.89
N GLN A 681 -58.20 53.68 125.50
CA GLN A 681 -58.91 52.39 125.21
C GLN A 681 -59.35 51.98 123.77
N GLY A 682 -59.22 50.67 123.46
CA GLY A 682 -60.17 49.94 122.59
C GLY A 682 -59.56 49.02 121.51
N PRO A 683 -59.89 47.70 121.46
CA PRO A 683 -59.31 46.75 120.49
C PRO A 683 -60.31 46.04 119.56
N THR A 684 -59.83 45.51 118.42
CA THR A 684 -60.03 44.16 117.82
C THR A 684 -59.74 44.15 116.31
N GLY A 685 -59.22 43.04 115.75
CA GLY A 685 -59.10 42.87 114.28
C GLY A 685 -57.91 42.05 113.72
N PHE A 686 -56.92 41.67 114.54
CA PHE A 686 -55.65 41.13 114.03
C PHE A 686 -55.72 39.74 113.39
N GLU A 687 -56.59 38.85 113.88
CA GLU A 687 -56.60 37.42 113.55
C GLU A 687 -57.03 37.11 112.10
N ALA A 688 -57.79 38.01 111.46
CA ALA A 688 -58.24 37.85 110.08
C ALA A 688 -57.13 38.04 109.01
N GLY A 689 -56.00 38.66 109.37
CA GLY A 689 -54.88 38.90 108.44
C GLY A 689 -54.04 37.64 108.17
N LEU A 690 -53.71 36.90 109.24
CA LEU A 690 -52.84 35.71 109.19
C LEU A 690 -53.39 34.60 108.28
N ALA A 691 -54.71 34.41 108.26
CA ALA A 691 -55.35 33.39 107.43
C ALA A 691 -55.23 33.65 105.91
N ARG A 692 -55.18 34.92 105.48
CA ARG A 692 -54.98 35.27 104.06
C ARG A 692 -53.54 35.04 103.62
N ALA A 693 -52.57 35.56 104.38
CA ALA A 693 -51.14 35.42 104.07
C ALA A 693 -50.72 33.94 103.93
N ALA A 694 -51.25 33.04 104.77
CA ALA A 694 -51.00 31.60 104.66
C ALA A 694 -51.63 30.95 103.41
N GLY A 695 -52.76 31.50 102.93
CA GLY A 695 -53.40 31.07 101.68
C GLY A 695 -52.63 31.51 100.44
N ASP A 696 -52.14 32.75 100.43
CA ASP A 696 -51.37 33.33 99.33
C ASP A 696 -50.00 32.65 99.18
N LEU A 697 -49.30 32.35 100.29
CA LEU A 697 -48.09 31.52 100.27
C LEU A 697 -48.35 30.11 99.70
N LYS A 698 -49.47 29.48 100.06
CA LYS A 698 -49.91 28.20 99.47
C LYS A 698 -50.36 28.30 98.01
N LYS A 699 -50.49 29.51 97.45
CA LYS A 699 -50.69 29.72 96.01
C LYS A 699 -49.34 29.89 95.32
N ALA A 700 -48.50 30.78 95.82
CA ALA A 700 -47.14 31.01 95.34
C ALA A 700 -46.33 29.71 95.20
N ILE A 701 -46.32 28.84 96.21
CA ILE A 701 -45.60 27.55 96.17
C ILE A 701 -46.09 26.67 95.00
N ARG A 702 -47.42 26.56 94.78
CA ARG A 702 -47.98 25.76 93.68
C ARG A 702 -47.74 26.38 92.30
N ASP A 703 -47.48 27.68 92.23
CA ASP A 703 -47.14 28.35 90.98
C ASP A 703 -45.61 28.25 90.71
N THR A 704 -44.76 28.22 91.75
CA THR A 704 -43.34 27.83 91.60
C THR A 704 -43.18 26.35 91.22
N ASP A 705 -43.94 25.43 91.81
CA ASP A 705 -43.86 24.00 91.49
C ASP A 705 -44.14 23.73 89.99
N LYS A 706 -45.10 24.46 89.39
CA LYS A 706 -45.36 24.39 87.93
C LYS A 706 -44.17 24.88 87.12
N SER A 707 -43.56 26.00 87.50
CA SER A 707 -42.40 26.55 86.80
C SER A 707 -41.20 25.62 86.82
N VAL A 708 -41.01 24.85 87.89
CA VAL A 708 -40.00 23.78 87.97
C VAL A 708 -40.31 22.67 86.97
N VAL A 709 -41.55 22.16 86.94
CA VAL A 709 -41.98 21.12 85.99
C VAL A 709 -41.87 21.57 84.52
N GLU A 710 -42.02 22.86 84.22
CA GLU A 710 -41.78 23.41 82.88
C GLU A 710 -40.28 23.54 82.53
N CYS A 711 -39.42 23.82 83.52
CA CYS A 711 -37.97 23.78 83.35
C CYS A 711 -37.43 22.34 83.17
N ASP A 712 -37.96 21.36 83.93
CA ASP A 712 -37.58 19.96 83.80
C ASP A 712 -37.91 19.39 82.42
N LYS A 713 -39.07 19.76 81.84
CA LYS A 713 -39.42 19.41 80.45
C LYS A 713 -38.42 19.98 79.44
N ARG A 714 -38.06 21.26 79.57
CA ARG A 714 -37.06 21.91 78.70
C ARG A 714 -35.68 21.26 78.83
N LEU A 715 -35.30 20.78 80.02
CA LEU A 715 -34.07 20.01 80.20
C LEU A 715 -34.12 18.68 79.44
N ILE A 716 -35.23 17.93 79.51
CA ILE A 716 -35.42 16.68 78.77
C ILE A 716 -35.37 16.93 77.25
N GLU A 717 -36.05 17.96 76.76
CA GLU A 717 -36.03 18.37 75.34
C GLU A 717 -34.60 18.70 74.86
N LEU A 718 -33.81 19.40 75.70
CA LEU A 718 -32.41 19.70 75.41
C LEU A 718 -31.50 18.47 75.48
N GLU A 719 -31.77 17.49 76.35
CA GLU A 719 -31.05 16.22 76.37
C GLU A 719 -31.38 15.33 75.15
N GLU A 720 -32.64 15.30 74.70
CA GLU A 720 -32.99 14.64 73.44
C GLU A 720 -32.32 15.31 72.23
N GLN A 721 -32.27 16.65 72.17
CA GLN A 721 -31.56 17.38 71.12
C GLN A 721 -30.05 17.09 71.14
N LYS A 722 -29.43 17.11 72.34
CA LYS A 722 -28.02 16.77 72.56
C LYS A 722 -27.71 15.35 72.09
N ASN A 723 -28.54 14.36 72.43
CA ASN A 723 -28.37 12.97 71.99
C ASN A 723 -28.53 12.84 70.47
N ASN A 724 -29.56 13.46 69.88
CA ASN A 724 -29.78 13.51 68.43
C ASN A 724 -28.63 14.20 67.65
N LEU A 725 -27.88 15.11 68.28
CA LEU A 725 -26.66 15.70 67.71
C LEU A 725 -25.46 14.75 67.89
N ASN A 726 -25.34 14.13 69.06
CA ASN A 726 -24.26 13.19 69.37
C ASN A 726 -24.28 11.96 68.43
N ASP A 727 -25.47 11.46 68.06
CA ASP A 727 -25.63 10.36 67.09
C ASP A 727 -25.32 10.77 65.64
N LYS A 728 -25.44 12.06 65.30
CA LYS A 728 -25.09 12.58 63.96
C LYS A 728 -23.58 12.76 63.78
N ILE A 729 -22.84 13.01 64.86
CA ILE A 729 -21.37 13.18 64.83
C ILE A 729 -20.63 11.96 64.22
N PRO A 730 -20.84 10.71 64.66
CA PRO A 730 -20.15 9.56 64.05
C PRO A 730 -20.54 9.35 62.58
N ILE A 731 -21.82 9.54 62.24
CA ILE A 731 -22.31 9.42 60.84
C ILE A 731 -21.66 10.47 59.93
N LEU A 732 -21.40 11.68 60.44
CA LEU A 732 -20.66 12.72 59.73
C LEU A 732 -19.15 12.42 59.68
N ASN A 733 -18.58 11.82 60.72
CA ASN A 733 -17.17 11.43 60.75
C ASN A 733 -16.86 10.27 59.79
N ASP A 734 -17.76 9.30 59.62
CA ASP A 734 -17.66 8.23 58.63
C ASP A 734 -17.85 8.75 57.19
N LYS A 735 -18.70 9.77 57.00
CA LYS A 735 -18.77 10.50 55.72
C LYS A 735 -17.49 11.28 55.45
N LEU A 736 -16.87 11.88 56.47
CA LEU A 736 -15.60 12.59 56.33
C LEU A 736 -14.46 11.61 55.99
N SER A 737 -14.37 10.47 56.67
CA SER A 737 -13.32 9.46 56.43
C SER A 737 -13.45 8.83 55.04
N THR A 738 -14.67 8.51 54.58
CA THR A 738 -14.89 8.01 53.22
C THR A 738 -14.60 9.06 52.14
N VAL A 739 -14.90 10.34 52.36
CA VAL A 739 -14.50 11.43 51.46
C VAL A 739 -12.98 11.63 51.43
N LEU A 740 -12.28 11.52 52.57
CA LEU A 740 -10.82 11.60 52.63
C LEU A 740 -10.15 10.45 51.87
N VAL A 741 -10.65 9.21 52.01
CA VAL A 741 -10.18 8.07 51.21
C VAL A 741 -10.38 8.32 49.72
N GLN A 742 -11.57 8.80 49.30
CA GLN A 742 -11.82 9.17 47.91
C GLN A 742 -10.90 10.30 47.41
N GLN A 743 -10.53 11.24 48.29
CA GLN A 743 -9.60 12.33 47.95
C GLN A 743 -8.19 11.82 47.66
N GLU A 744 -7.65 10.89 48.46
CA GLU A 744 -6.35 10.26 48.19
C GLU A 744 -6.39 9.36 46.93
N ASP A 745 -7.47 8.60 46.73
CA ASP A 745 -7.71 7.81 45.52
C ASP A 745 -7.69 8.70 44.26
N CYS A 746 -8.29 9.89 44.34
CA CYS A 746 -8.26 10.89 43.27
C CYS A 746 -6.88 11.53 43.08
N LYS A 747 -6.13 11.82 44.14
CA LYS A 747 -4.75 12.34 44.07
C LYS A 747 -3.82 11.36 43.37
N GLU A 748 -3.87 10.07 43.72
CA GLU A 748 -2.98 9.06 43.11
C GLU A 748 -3.39 8.76 41.66
N ARG A 749 -4.68 8.73 41.33
CA ARG A 749 -5.14 8.68 39.92
C ARG A 749 -4.63 9.89 39.11
N LEU A 750 -4.69 11.10 39.68
CA LEU A 750 -4.13 12.30 39.05
C LEU A 750 -2.61 12.20 38.86
N ARG A 751 -1.87 11.67 39.85
CA ARG A 751 -0.42 11.42 39.75
C ARG A 751 -0.09 10.49 38.59
N ILE A 752 -0.75 9.34 38.51
CA ILE A 752 -0.56 8.35 37.43
C ILE A 752 -0.81 8.99 36.06
N ILE A 753 -1.88 9.78 35.92
CA ILE A 753 -2.23 10.49 34.67
C ILE A 753 -1.19 11.57 34.32
N VAL A 754 -0.73 12.36 35.30
CA VAL A 754 0.31 13.39 35.11
C VAL A 754 1.63 12.75 34.69
N ASN A 755 2.05 11.66 35.34
CA ASN A 755 3.28 10.95 35.02
C ASN A 755 3.21 10.26 33.66
N ALA A 756 2.06 9.70 33.27
CA ALA A 756 1.82 9.21 31.92
C ALA A 756 1.90 10.33 30.86
N ARG A 757 1.30 11.51 31.13
CA ARG A 757 1.37 12.69 30.26
C ARG A 757 2.81 13.19 30.09
N SER A 758 3.56 13.29 31.19
CA SER A 758 4.97 13.70 31.18
C SER A 758 5.83 12.72 30.38
N ARG A 759 5.67 11.41 30.58
CA ARG A 759 6.38 10.37 29.81
C ARG A 759 6.08 10.46 28.31
N ALA A 760 4.82 10.68 27.92
CA ALA A 760 4.42 10.86 26.53
C ALA A 760 5.01 12.14 25.89
N PHE A 761 4.95 13.28 26.60
CA PHE A 761 5.51 14.55 26.15
C PHE A 761 7.04 14.47 25.96
N LEU A 762 7.75 13.93 26.96
CA LEU A 762 9.21 13.79 26.93
C LEU A 762 9.67 12.81 25.84
N ALA A 763 8.97 11.69 25.64
CA ALA A 763 9.24 10.78 24.53
C ALA A 763 9.03 11.47 23.17
N THR A 764 7.96 12.26 23.02
CA THR A 764 7.69 13.02 21.78
C THR A 764 8.80 14.04 21.49
N ALA A 765 9.24 14.79 22.51
CA ALA A 765 10.34 15.73 22.40
C ALA A 765 11.70 15.03 22.09
N MET A 766 11.92 13.83 22.64
CA MET A 766 13.08 12.99 22.31
C MET A 766 13.04 12.54 20.84
N TYR A 767 11.90 12.05 20.33
CA TYR A 767 11.77 11.67 18.93
C TYR A 767 11.92 12.86 17.98
N GLN A 768 11.40 14.05 18.33
CA GLN A 768 11.64 15.27 17.55
C GLN A 768 13.14 15.64 17.49
N ARG A 769 13.88 15.51 18.61
CA ARG A 769 15.34 15.69 18.63
C ARG A 769 16.07 14.61 17.81
N LEU A 770 15.57 13.38 17.78
CA LEU A 770 16.14 12.28 17.00
C LEU A 770 15.92 12.50 15.49
N VAL A 771 14.69 12.85 15.08
CA VAL A 771 14.36 13.22 13.69
C VAL A 771 15.25 14.38 13.24
N LYS A 772 15.38 15.45 14.03
CA LYS A 772 16.28 16.56 13.70
C LYS A 772 17.75 16.14 13.56
N LYS A 773 18.25 15.23 14.40
CA LYS A 773 19.60 14.64 14.22
C LYS A 773 19.72 13.86 12.90
N HIS A 774 18.71 13.08 12.52
CA HIS A 774 18.71 12.37 11.22
C HIS A 774 18.59 13.32 10.02
N GLU A 775 17.88 14.44 10.15
CA GLU A 775 17.83 15.52 9.15
C GLU A 775 19.19 16.23 9.04
N ASP A 776 19.81 16.61 10.16
CA ASP A 776 21.15 17.23 10.17
C ASP A 776 22.24 16.27 9.65
N PHE A 777 22.08 14.96 9.86
CA PHE A 777 22.91 13.92 9.24
C PHE A 777 22.68 13.82 7.73
N LYS A 778 21.42 13.71 7.28
CA LYS A 778 21.04 13.70 5.85
C LYS A 778 21.51 14.96 5.11
N ASN A 779 21.57 16.10 5.81
CA ASN A 779 22.04 17.38 5.29
C ASN A 779 23.56 17.59 5.43
N ASN A 780 24.34 16.56 5.83
CA ASN A 780 25.79 16.60 6.05
C ASN A 780 26.28 17.69 7.03
N LYS A 781 25.42 18.15 7.95
CA LYS A 781 25.75 19.17 8.98
C LYS A 781 26.27 18.57 10.28
N TRP A 782 26.14 17.24 10.46
CA TRP A 782 26.49 16.57 11.70
C TRP A 782 28.01 16.42 11.86
N LYS A 783 28.60 17.24 12.75
CA LYS A 783 29.97 17.01 13.24
C LYS A 783 29.95 15.79 14.16
N GLY A 784 30.56 14.69 13.72
CA GLY A 784 30.65 13.44 14.48
C GLY A 784 31.30 13.65 15.85
N VAL A 785 30.72 13.05 16.88
CA VAL A 785 31.27 13.08 18.24
C VAL A 785 32.53 12.20 18.28
N VAL A 786 33.63 12.74 18.79
CA VAL A 786 34.88 11.98 18.96
C VAL A 786 34.72 11.01 20.13
N VAL A 787 34.35 9.78 19.79
CA VAL A 787 34.28 8.63 20.72
C VAL A 787 35.70 8.32 21.23
N LYS A 788 35.87 8.24 22.56
CA LYS A 788 37.19 8.06 23.21
C LYS A 788 37.44 6.67 23.78
N LYS A 789 36.42 5.80 23.80
CA LYS A 789 36.47 4.41 24.30
C LYS A 789 35.63 3.49 23.41
N SER A 790 35.53 2.21 23.77
CA SER A 790 34.52 1.33 23.18
C SER A 790 33.10 1.88 23.41
N ILE A 791 32.26 1.91 22.37
CA ILE A 791 30.86 2.33 22.47
C ILE A 791 30.10 1.52 23.53
N ASN A 792 30.48 0.24 23.72
CA ASN A 792 29.90 -0.62 24.74
C ASN A 792 30.31 -0.22 26.16
N GLU A 793 31.55 0.26 26.35
CA GLU A 793 32.05 0.75 27.66
C GLU A 793 31.39 2.07 28.04
N ASP A 794 31.35 3.03 27.11
CA ASP A 794 30.67 4.32 27.31
C ASP A 794 29.15 4.11 27.57
N LEU A 795 28.53 3.08 26.96
CA LEU A 795 27.16 2.68 27.22
C LEU A 795 26.97 2.01 28.60
N THR A 796 27.92 1.21 29.08
CA THR A 796 27.86 0.66 30.44
C THR A 796 28.06 1.74 31.50
N ASP A 797 29.00 2.67 31.30
CA ASP A 797 29.23 3.83 32.16
C ASP A 797 28.01 4.77 32.20
N ALA A 798 27.33 4.96 31.06
CA ALA A 798 26.08 5.72 31.02
C ALA A 798 24.93 5.02 31.76
N LYS A 799 24.87 3.68 31.71
CA LYS A 799 23.84 2.88 32.40
C LYS A 799 24.03 2.86 33.91
N THR A 800 25.25 2.65 34.40
CA THR A 800 25.54 2.66 35.85
C THR A 800 25.32 4.03 36.47
N ARG A 801 25.72 5.11 35.78
CA ARG A 801 25.39 6.48 36.21
C ARG A 801 23.89 6.75 36.18
N GLY A 802 23.16 6.17 35.21
CA GLY A 802 21.70 6.25 35.13
C GLY A 802 20.98 5.55 36.28
N THR A 803 21.43 4.37 36.71
CA THR A 803 20.84 3.67 37.86
C THR A 803 21.15 4.39 39.17
N THR A 804 22.40 4.82 39.41
CA THR A 804 22.75 5.57 40.62
C THR A 804 22.04 6.90 40.73
N LEU A 805 21.74 7.57 39.60
CA LEU A 805 20.91 8.78 39.61
C LEU A 805 19.44 8.48 39.94
N ILE A 806 18.89 7.34 39.52
CA ILE A 806 17.53 6.93 39.92
C ILE A 806 17.49 6.59 41.42
N GLU A 807 18.49 5.88 41.94
CA GLU A 807 18.63 5.56 43.36
C GLU A 807 18.65 6.84 44.22
N VAL A 808 19.54 7.79 43.92
CA VAL A 808 19.63 9.09 44.63
C VAL A 808 18.34 9.93 44.50
N ILE A 809 17.67 9.91 43.34
CA ILE A 809 16.41 10.65 43.17
C ILE A 809 15.25 9.99 43.94
N ASN A 810 15.26 8.67 44.11
CA ASN A 810 14.28 7.96 44.95
C ASN A 810 14.48 8.30 46.43
N GLU A 811 15.73 8.29 46.93
CA GLU A 811 16.05 8.72 48.31
C GLU A 811 15.61 10.17 48.57
N LEU A 812 15.86 11.08 47.62
CA LEU A 812 15.38 12.46 47.68
C LEU A 812 13.85 12.58 47.60
N SER A 813 13.15 11.59 47.04
CA SER A 813 11.68 11.60 46.92
C SER A 813 10.97 11.28 48.23
N GLU A 814 11.60 10.53 49.15
CA GLU A 814 11.12 10.31 50.51
C GLU A 814 11.34 11.56 51.38
N GLN A 815 12.45 12.27 51.18
CA GLN A 815 12.84 13.43 51.98
C GLN A 815 12.11 14.72 51.58
N LEU A 816 11.63 14.86 50.34
CA LEU A 816 11.07 16.11 49.79
C LEU A 816 9.69 15.92 49.09
N PRO A 817 8.62 15.57 49.81
CA PRO A 817 7.28 15.36 49.23
C PRO A 817 6.74 16.58 48.45
N LEU A 818 7.09 17.81 48.87
CA LEU A 818 6.72 19.05 48.19
C LEU A 818 7.32 19.20 46.78
N MET A 819 8.35 18.44 46.43
CA MET A 819 9.03 18.49 45.13
C MET A 819 8.81 17.25 44.26
N GLN A 820 8.03 16.26 44.73
CA GLN A 820 7.86 14.96 44.05
C GLN A 820 7.46 15.08 42.57
N GLN A 821 6.58 16.00 42.16
CA GLN A 821 6.23 16.18 40.74
C GLN A 821 7.44 16.49 39.82
N LYS A 822 8.48 17.15 40.35
CA LYS A 822 9.73 17.42 39.60
C LYS A 822 10.67 16.21 39.64
N LEU A 823 10.72 15.48 40.75
CA LEU A 823 11.51 14.26 40.91
C LEU A 823 10.96 13.13 40.01
N ASP A 824 9.65 12.87 40.05
CA ASP A 824 8.93 11.98 39.13
C ASP A 824 9.26 12.31 37.66
N SER A 825 9.25 13.60 37.30
CA SER A 825 9.61 14.03 35.95
C SER A 825 11.10 13.85 35.59
N LEU A 826 12.01 13.80 36.56
CA LEU A 826 13.44 13.53 36.32
C LEU A 826 13.70 12.02 36.18
N ILE A 827 13.08 11.19 37.01
CA ILE A 827 13.10 9.72 36.88
C ILE A 827 12.63 9.33 35.46
N ILE A 828 11.51 9.89 35.01
CA ILE A 828 10.96 9.65 33.67
C ILE A 828 11.92 10.07 32.55
N GLN A 829 12.69 11.15 32.71
CA GLN A 829 13.71 11.55 31.73
C GLN A 829 14.87 10.55 31.67
N ILE A 830 15.36 10.07 32.82
CA ILE A 830 16.46 9.11 32.89
C ILE A 830 16.01 7.74 32.37
N GLU A 831 14.80 7.28 32.72
CA GLU A 831 14.20 6.07 32.14
C GLU A 831 14.14 6.10 30.61
N LEU A 832 13.67 7.22 30.02
CA LEU A 832 13.54 7.35 28.57
C LEU A 832 14.91 7.38 27.87
N ALA A 833 15.93 7.96 28.52
CA ALA A 833 17.31 7.90 28.04
C ALA A 833 17.89 6.47 28.12
N LEU A 834 17.63 5.73 29.20
CA LEU A 834 18.09 4.34 29.37
C LEU A 834 17.37 3.35 28.45
N LYS A 835 16.12 3.64 28.06
CA LYS A 835 15.26 2.80 27.20
C LYS A 835 15.34 3.19 25.71
N SER A 836 16.25 4.08 25.30
CA SER A 836 16.40 4.41 23.88
C SER A 836 16.89 3.20 23.08
N PRO A 837 16.25 2.85 21.94
CA PRO A 837 16.77 1.80 21.05
C PRO A 837 18.11 2.20 20.42
N GLN A 838 18.82 1.19 19.94
CA GLN A 838 20.14 1.26 19.31
C GLN A 838 20.12 2.00 17.96
#